data_AF-A0A1H4MDI4-F1
#
_entry.id   AF-A0A1H4MDI4-F1
#
_cell.length_a   1.000
_cell.length_b   1.000
_cell.length_c   1.000
_cell.angle_alpha   90.00
_cell.angle_beta   90.00
_cell.angle_gamma   90.00
#
_symmetry.space_group_name_H-M   'P 1'
#
loop_
_entity.id
_entity.type
_entity.pdbx_description
1 polymer ?
#
loop_
_entity_poly.entity_id
_entity_poly.type
_entity_poly.pdbx_seq_one_letter_code
_entity_poly.pdbx_strand_id
1 'polypeptide(L)'
;MKILYYFLFLSYVLNAQNYHYVENKNTAKEVQFYLDENARTSAGVYDGEVLLRTLWSNVEKDKGTHSIEWDGLDDEGLPVSAGNYTVKVLSNNVSYEWLSPIGNTSNKAGGPLIMNNAEVIQGMVQIGDYIYYNCGYNENPPSFAKFHVDTPNVNIPVLSKIHYGLDVPYIATDGNQIYFAGHDPWNPSKNSMVFAIDANTEEQVIFKEGQEYTLASNHKYNSVISSMKYGKTSSEITGLAVQDTGDYLYVARGKKDSIYVYDKITGDLETTIDKFINPRKIITDGAYLWVVSGTNTVAKYSLNLDGTINKLSVNLTGITEPLAIAIKNNGEIAVSDNETQQIKIFNSFGHLIDVLGVSGGYATSPDVAVDKFMFVNPSETQMGTFLFYQEDGKLWVGDTGNFRSQRFNIDQTLDDTIMYLCWVRSMGVDRNNPRRVFANYLEFDVDIVTGDWSFTKNWMNNFIYGKDNEFHRLKWVTTMSNGRTYAFQEVLSSQWEVVELSTFGLRYTGIYIDKSDTAIFMEDGNIRKFDAIQVITNERSPLFWREKTLIGFEDNNPIWGDEIIIGSSGNIDANSPIFRSTIGHNFPPRADTSSDLLISFEGGSSNTDYASDKYHLGATKKNGEGFLWKTAIGTDPSYTGDYPNNGMFDMGNGVQYPGGVILVKERSIFWNYHGEFWKNMQTNKFQHVYDNGLLLGVFGVAGNEQNNGSKVWGQIGVPGMAGNNLKGDIVKIGEDYYILHGDEGHHGAVHRWKVSNLKSIQERVVPVTIN
;
A
#
# COMPACT_ATOMS: atom_id res chain seq x y z
N MET A 1 -39.52 43.99 -53.74
CA MET A 1 -38.87 45.11 -53.03
C MET A 1 -38.29 44.51 -51.76
N LYS A 2 -37.13 43.84 -51.77
CA LYS A 2 -35.81 44.33 -52.20
C LYS A 2 -35.57 45.70 -51.58
N ILE A 3 -34.93 45.71 -50.42
CA ILE A 3 -33.99 46.69 -49.83
C ILE A 3 -33.94 46.36 -48.34
N LEU A 4 -33.27 45.26 -48.00
CA LEU A 4 -32.64 45.07 -46.68
C LEU A 4 -31.50 44.02 -46.77
N TYR A 5 -30.90 43.91 -47.96
CA TYR A 5 -29.80 43.00 -48.28
C TYR A 5 -28.53 43.74 -48.75
N TYR A 6 -28.50 45.07 -48.66
CA TYR A 6 -27.45 45.90 -49.27
C TYR A 6 -26.58 46.69 -48.28
N PHE A 7 -26.63 46.40 -46.98
CA PHE A 7 -25.75 47.03 -45.97
C PHE A 7 -24.80 46.09 -45.24
N LEU A 8 -24.74 44.81 -45.63
CA LEU A 8 -23.79 43.82 -45.07
C LEU A 8 -22.75 43.31 -46.09
N PHE A 9 -22.64 43.99 -47.23
CA PHE A 9 -21.73 43.65 -48.32
C PHE A 9 -20.91 44.87 -48.75
N LEU A 10 -20.30 45.59 -47.81
CA LEU A 10 -19.24 46.57 -48.13
C LEU A 10 -18.32 46.86 -46.92
N SER A 11 -17.82 45.79 -46.30
CA SER A 11 -16.54 45.82 -45.55
C SER A 11 -15.70 44.55 -45.79
N TYR A 12 -16.20 43.62 -46.60
CA TYR A 12 -15.40 42.63 -47.31
C TYR A 12 -14.93 43.23 -48.63
N VAL A 13 -13.71 43.76 -48.64
CA VAL A 13 -12.77 44.00 -49.76
C VAL A 13 -11.95 45.23 -49.36
N LEU A 14 -10.67 44.99 -49.05
CA LEU A 14 -9.60 45.90 -48.59
C LEU A 14 -9.16 45.70 -47.13
N ASN A 15 -8.78 44.46 -46.80
CA ASN A 15 -7.52 44.15 -46.11
C ASN A 15 -7.13 42.68 -46.38
N ALA A 16 -7.18 42.30 -47.66
CA ALA A 16 -6.41 41.17 -48.17
C ALA A 16 -4.97 41.65 -48.36
N GLN A 17 -4.26 41.82 -47.25
CA GLN A 17 -2.79 41.88 -47.24
C GLN A 17 -2.31 40.57 -46.61
N ASN A 18 -2.01 39.62 -47.51
CA ASN A 18 -0.98 38.60 -47.38
C ASN A 18 -0.72 38.04 -45.95
N TYR A 19 -1.64 37.22 -45.43
CA TYR A 19 -1.15 36.01 -44.78
C TYR A 19 -0.85 35.03 -45.90
N HIS A 20 0.37 35.11 -46.43
CA HIS A 20 0.97 33.93 -47.00
C HIS A 20 0.89 32.87 -45.92
N TYR A 21 0.11 31.80 -46.14
CA TYR A 21 0.56 30.50 -45.67
C TYR A 21 1.94 30.34 -46.29
N VAL A 22 2.97 30.70 -45.53
CA VAL A 22 4.30 30.14 -45.78
C VAL A 22 4.07 28.67 -45.49
N GLU A 23 3.82 27.91 -46.54
CA GLU A 23 4.17 26.50 -46.60
C GLU A 23 5.68 26.51 -46.29
N ASN A 24 6.03 26.51 -45.01
CA ASN A 24 7.42 26.37 -44.61
C ASN A 24 7.69 24.88 -44.83
N LYS A 25 7.95 24.54 -46.09
CA LYS A 25 8.57 23.28 -46.48
C LYS A 25 10.00 23.32 -45.95
N ASN A 26 10.15 23.31 -44.62
CA ASN A 26 11.34 22.73 -44.02
C ASN A 26 11.38 21.32 -44.58
N THR A 27 12.27 21.13 -45.56
CA THR A 27 12.45 19.83 -46.20
C THR A 27 12.93 18.91 -45.09
N ALA A 28 12.09 17.92 -44.72
CA ALA A 28 12.41 16.96 -43.68
C ALA A 28 13.85 16.46 -43.88
N LYS A 29 14.70 16.64 -42.86
CA LYS A 29 16.11 16.26 -42.97
C LYS A 29 16.22 14.78 -42.68
N GLU A 30 16.60 14.02 -43.69
CA GLU A 30 16.82 12.58 -43.57
C GLU A 30 18.26 12.30 -43.12
N VAL A 31 18.42 11.73 -41.93
CA VAL A 31 19.70 11.16 -41.47
C VAL A 31 19.53 9.68 -41.18
N GLN A 32 20.60 8.89 -41.25
CA GLN A 32 20.53 7.44 -41.10
C GLN A 32 21.26 6.95 -39.86
N PHE A 33 20.78 5.85 -39.29
CA PHE A 33 21.49 5.07 -38.27
C PHE A 33 21.38 3.57 -38.58
N TYR A 34 22.33 2.79 -38.08
CA TYR A 34 22.33 1.33 -38.19
C TYR A 34 22.01 0.71 -36.82
N LEU A 35 21.36 -0.45 -36.81
CA LEU A 35 21.19 -1.30 -35.64
C LEU A 35 21.87 -2.64 -35.90
N ASP A 36 22.71 -3.09 -34.97
CA ASP A 36 23.46 -4.35 -35.06
C ASP A 36 22.60 -5.59 -34.77
N GLU A 37 21.46 -5.39 -34.12
CA GLU A 37 20.44 -6.38 -33.77
C GLU A 37 19.06 -5.73 -33.71
N ASN A 38 18.00 -6.54 -33.59
CA ASN A 38 16.67 -6.03 -33.26
C ASN A 38 16.72 -5.39 -31.87
N ALA A 39 16.15 -4.20 -31.74
CA ALA A 39 16.19 -3.47 -30.48
C ALA A 39 15.00 -2.52 -30.36
N ARG A 40 14.65 -2.24 -29.10
CA ARG A 40 13.75 -1.14 -28.75
C ARG A 40 14.47 0.17 -28.85
N THR A 41 13.86 1.15 -29.51
CA THR A 41 14.48 2.44 -29.79
C THR A 41 13.64 3.64 -29.40
N SER A 42 14.33 4.72 -29.04
CA SER A 42 13.78 6.06 -28.87
C SER A 42 14.77 7.07 -29.46
N ALA A 43 14.29 8.23 -29.90
CA ALA A 43 15.18 9.28 -30.38
C ALA A 43 14.67 10.68 -30.10
N GLY A 44 15.62 11.59 -29.93
CA GLY A 44 15.36 13.01 -29.77
C GLY A 44 16.43 13.88 -30.39
N VAL A 45 16.08 15.15 -30.60
CA VAL A 45 16.95 16.20 -31.15
C VAL A 45 17.45 17.09 -30.04
N TYR A 46 18.75 17.39 -30.06
CA TYR A 46 19.45 18.09 -29.00
C TYR A 46 20.25 19.29 -29.52
N ASP A 47 20.21 20.38 -28.75
CA ASP A 47 21.17 21.48 -28.81
C ASP A 47 22.17 21.34 -27.66
N GLY A 48 23.37 20.85 -27.97
CA GLY A 48 24.31 20.39 -26.95
C GLY A 48 23.70 19.26 -26.10
N GLU A 49 23.46 19.53 -24.80
CA GLU A 49 22.82 18.60 -23.88
C GLU A 49 21.30 18.80 -23.76
N VAL A 50 20.76 19.89 -24.34
CA VAL A 50 19.36 20.27 -24.17
C VAL A 50 18.47 19.49 -25.15
N LEU A 51 17.49 18.74 -24.65
CA LEU A 51 16.49 18.06 -25.49
C LEU A 51 15.47 19.07 -26.01
N LEU A 52 15.39 19.23 -27.33
CA LEU A 52 14.45 20.12 -28.00
C LEU A 52 13.18 19.40 -28.45
N ARG A 53 13.34 18.17 -28.97
CA ARG A 53 12.26 17.41 -29.61
C ARG A 53 12.42 15.93 -29.34
N THR A 54 11.34 15.26 -28.94
CA THR A 54 11.23 13.82 -29.00
C THR A 54 10.66 13.41 -30.36
N LEU A 55 11.39 12.57 -31.10
CA LEU A 55 10.98 12.12 -32.44
C LEU A 55 10.12 10.85 -32.36
N TRP A 56 10.56 9.88 -31.57
CA TRP A 56 9.79 8.69 -31.23
C TRP A 56 10.26 8.10 -29.90
N SER A 57 9.41 7.29 -29.29
CA SER A 57 9.65 6.65 -28.00
C SER A 57 9.19 5.20 -28.02
N ASN A 58 10.02 4.31 -27.49
CA ASN A 58 9.70 2.90 -27.25
C ASN A 58 9.18 2.15 -28.49
N VAL A 59 9.89 2.29 -29.62
CA VAL A 59 9.56 1.63 -30.90
C VAL A 59 10.56 0.52 -31.18
N GLU A 60 10.07 -0.71 -31.34
CA GLU A 60 10.88 -1.85 -31.80
C GLU A 60 11.30 -1.64 -33.26
N LYS A 61 12.59 -1.83 -33.54
CA LYS A 61 13.15 -1.77 -34.89
C LYS A 61 14.03 -2.98 -35.14
N ASP A 62 13.92 -3.53 -36.34
CA ASP A 62 14.76 -4.64 -36.78
C ASP A 62 16.22 -4.22 -36.96
N LYS A 63 17.13 -5.20 -36.92
CA LYS A 63 18.52 -5.03 -37.35
C LYS A 63 18.57 -4.43 -38.75
N GLY A 64 19.41 -3.42 -38.96
CA GLY A 64 19.61 -2.80 -40.27
C GLY A 64 19.71 -1.28 -40.23
N THR A 65 19.72 -0.67 -41.42
CA THR A 65 19.74 0.79 -41.57
C THR A 65 18.33 1.35 -41.50
N HIS A 66 18.16 2.43 -40.74
CA HIS A 66 16.92 3.16 -40.57
C HIS A 66 17.13 4.64 -40.84
N SER A 67 16.10 5.29 -41.36
CA SER A 67 16.08 6.74 -41.57
C SER A 67 15.40 7.46 -40.40
N ILE A 68 15.83 8.69 -40.17
CA ILE A 68 15.32 9.63 -39.18
C ILE A 68 14.87 10.86 -39.95
N GLU A 69 13.65 11.30 -39.71
CA GLU A 69 13.11 12.54 -40.24
C GLU A 69 12.84 13.53 -39.10
N TRP A 70 13.23 14.79 -39.31
CA TRP A 70 12.89 15.90 -38.43
C TRP A 70 12.44 17.11 -39.26
N ASP A 71 11.35 17.74 -38.81
CA ASP A 71 10.66 18.88 -39.43
C ASP A 71 11.23 20.25 -39.01
N GLY A 72 12.20 20.26 -38.10
CA GLY A 72 12.78 21.48 -37.54
C GLY A 72 11.93 22.15 -36.47
N LEU A 73 11.00 21.42 -35.86
CA LEU A 73 10.19 21.90 -34.74
C LEU A 73 10.67 21.30 -33.41
N ASP A 74 10.45 22.01 -32.33
CA ASP A 74 10.60 21.50 -30.95
C ASP A 74 9.34 20.73 -30.49
N ASP A 75 9.33 20.20 -29.26
CA ASP A 75 8.16 19.51 -28.68
C ASP A 75 6.94 20.42 -28.48
N GLU A 76 7.07 21.73 -28.64
CA GLU A 76 5.97 22.70 -28.61
C GLU A 76 5.40 22.98 -30.00
N GLY A 77 5.99 22.39 -31.04
CA GLY A 77 5.63 22.66 -32.43
C GLY A 77 6.15 24.01 -32.92
N LEU A 78 7.09 24.62 -32.19
CA LEU A 78 7.71 25.89 -32.58
C LEU A 78 8.97 25.64 -33.43
N PRO A 79 9.24 26.48 -34.44
CA PRO A 79 10.43 26.36 -35.25
C PRO A 79 11.69 26.62 -34.41
N VAL A 80 12.68 25.75 -34.53
CA VAL A 80 14.00 26.00 -33.94
C VAL A 80 14.83 26.91 -34.87
N SER A 81 15.84 27.57 -34.30
CA SER A 81 16.73 28.44 -35.07
C SER A 81 17.58 27.65 -36.09
N ALA A 82 18.09 28.34 -37.11
CA ALA A 82 19.10 27.73 -37.98
C ALA A 82 20.38 27.44 -37.17
N GLY A 83 20.96 26.26 -37.35
CA GLY A 83 22.04 25.80 -36.50
C GLY A 83 22.41 24.33 -36.69
N ASN A 84 23.42 23.90 -35.93
CA ASN A 84 23.85 22.51 -35.87
C ASN A 84 23.29 21.86 -34.60
N TYR A 85 22.65 20.73 -34.78
CA TYR A 85 22.00 19.95 -33.73
C TYR A 85 22.50 18.51 -33.81
N THR A 86 22.12 17.71 -32.81
CA THR A 86 22.38 16.26 -32.83
C THR A 86 21.09 15.49 -32.60
N VAL A 87 20.90 14.41 -33.34
CA VAL A 87 19.90 13.40 -33.02
C VAL A 87 20.58 12.33 -32.18
N LYS A 88 20.07 12.07 -30.98
CA LYS A 88 20.47 10.90 -30.19
C LYS A 88 19.44 9.80 -30.40
N VAL A 89 19.92 8.62 -30.78
CA VAL A 89 19.12 7.40 -30.86
C VAL A 89 19.56 6.48 -29.74
N LEU A 90 18.63 6.17 -28.86
CA LEU A 90 18.80 5.19 -27.79
C LEU A 90 18.27 3.85 -28.28
N SER A 91 19.07 2.79 -28.19
CA SER A 91 18.66 1.40 -28.50
C SER A 91 18.94 0.50 -27.32
N ASN A 92 18.04 -0.44 -27.01
CA ASN A 92 18.22 -1.36 -25.89
C ASN A 92 17.44 -2.67 -26.04
N ASN A 93 17.82 -3.65 -25.23
CA ASN A 93 17.13 -4.92 -25.01
C ASN A 93 16.92 -5.18 -23.51
N VAL A 94 16.63 -4.11 -22.74
CA VAL A 94 16.39 -4.18 -21.29
C VAL A 94 15.16 -5.03 -21.01
N SER A 95 15.27 -5.89 -20.00
CA SER A 95 14.20 -6.81 -19.58
C SER A 95 13.68 -6.45 -18.19
N TYR A 96 12.37 -6.60 -18.00
CA TYR A 96 11.67 -6.30 -16.75
C TYR A 96 10.89 -7.55 -16.30
N GLU A 97 11.16 -8.04 -15.10
CA GLU A 97 10.57 -9.27 -14.57
C GLU A 97 9.99 -9.02 -13.18
N TRP A 98 8.72 -9.34 -12.97
CA TRP A 98 8.14 -9.35 -11.63
C TRP A 98 8.53 -10.64 -10.93
N LEU A 99 9.00 -10.52 -9.68
CA LEU A 99 9.45 -11.63 -8.86
C LEU A 99 8.50 -11.84 -7.67
N SER A 100 8.75 -12.89 -6.89
CA SER A 100 8.00 -13.16 -5.66
C SER A 100 8.01 -11.97 -4.68
N PRO A 101 6.90 -11.73 -3.96
CA PRO A 101 6.80 -10.65 -3.00
C PRO A 101 7.43 -11.02 -1.64
N ILE A 102 7.66 -10.01 -0.80
CA ILE A 102 8.22 -10.09 0.55
C ILE A 102 7.13 -9.81 1.59
N GLY A 103 7.12 -10.57 2.68
CA GLY A 103 6.15 -10.38 3.78
C GLY A 103 4.78 -11.01 3.54
N ASN A 104 4.67 -11.95 2.60
CA ASN A 104 3.48 -12.78 2.42
C ASN A 104 3.87 -14.26 2.29
N THR A 105 3.30 -15.13 3.13
CA THR A 105 3.59 -16.58 3.16
C THR A 105 2.72 -17.39 2.19
N SER A 106 1.81 -16.75 1.46
CA SER A 106 0.98 -17.43 0.47
C SER A 106 1.83 -18.14 -0.58
N ASN A 107 1.48 -19.38 -0.90
CA ASN A 107 2.18 -20.16 -1.93
C ASN A 107 1.70 -19.85 -3.36
N LYS A 108 0.92 -18.77 -3.54
CA LYS A 108 0.35 -18.33 -4.81
C LYS A 108 0.88 -16.95 -5.16
N ALA A 109 1.33 -16.80 -6.40
CA ALA A 109 1.85 -15.52 -6.92
C ALA A 109 0.74 -14.60 -7.48
N GLY A 110 -0.48 -15.13 -7.58
CA GLY A 110 -1.63 -14.52 -8.21
C GLY A 110 -2.87 -15.38 -7.98
N GLY A 111 -4.05 -14.85 -8.30
CA GLY A 111 -5.30 -15.61 -8.21
C GLY A 111 -6.12 -15.33 -6.95
N PRO A 112 -7.35 -15.86 -6.89
CA PRO A 112 -8.23 -15.75 -5.74
C PRO A 112 -7.75 -16.55 -4.51
N LEU A 113 -6.63 -17.26 -4.64
CA LEU A 113 -6.08 -18.16 -3.61
C LEU A 113 -4.93 -17.51 -2.82
N ILE A 114 -4.61 -16.25 -3.10
CA ILE A 114 -3.63 -15.48 -2.32
C ILE A 114 -4.22 -15.16 -0.94
N MET A 115 -3.38 -15.20 0.09
CA MET A 115 -3.68 -14.60 1.38
C MET A 115 -3.46 -13.09 1.30
N ASN A 116 -4.53 -12.32 1.17
CA ASN A 116 -4.49 -10.86 1.18
C ASN A 116 -5.79 -10.31 1.77
N ASN A 117 -5.67 -9.37 2.69
CA ASN A 117 -6.79 -8.60 3.20
C ASN A 117 -6.27 -7.25 3.68
N ALA A 118 -7.14 -6.25 3.67
CA ALA A 118 -6.91 -4.97 4.33
C ALA A 118 -6.48 -5.12 5.79
N GLU A 119 -7.13 -6.02 6.53
CA GLU A 119 -6.79 -6.30 7.93
C GLU A 119 -6.39 -7.77 8.15
N VAL A 120 -5.67 -8.02 9.24
CA VAL A 120 -5.26 -9.35 9.67
C VAL A 120 -6.44 -10.25 10.02
N ILE A 121 -6.19 -11.55 10.11
CA ILE A 121 -7.14 -12.51 10.67
C ILE A 121 -7.40 -12.16 12.14
N GLN A 122 -8.69 -12.07 12.51
CA GLN A 122 -9.14 -11.70 13.86
C GLN A 122 -9.96 -12.81 14.57
N GLY A 123 -10.09 -13.97 13.93
CA GLY A 123 -10.79 -15.12 14.49
C GLY A 123 -10.79 -16.32 13.54
N MET A 124 -10.97 -17.51 14.11
CA MET A 124 -11.00 -18.78 13.40
C MET A 124 -12.02 -19.73 14.02
N VAL A 125 -12.64 -20.56 13.19
CA VAL A 125 -13.42 -21.75 13.57
C VAL A 125 -13.13 -22.89 12.61
N GLN A 126 -13.28 -24.14 13.06
CA GLN A 126 -13.07 -25.33 12.22
C GLN A 126 -14.36 -26.09 12.00
N ILE A 127 -14.54 -26.59 10.77
CA ILE A 127 -15.59 -27.55 10.40
C ILE A 127 -14.94 -28.59 9.48
N GLY A 128 -14.79 -29.81 9.98
CA GLY A 128 -14.08 -30.88 9.28
C GLY A 128 -12.63 -30.46 8.96
N ASP A 129 -12.22 -30.65 7.70
CA ASP A 129 -10.85 -30.37 7.27
C ASP A 129 -10.58 -28.89 6.92
N TYR A 130 -11.54 -28.00 7.17
CA TYR A 130 -11.43 -26.58 6.85
C TYR A 130 -11.48 -25.70 8.09
N ILE A 131 -10.59 -24.73 8.14
CA ILE A 131 -10.64 -23.60 9.06
C ILE A 131 -11.20 -22.40 8.31
N TYR A 132 -12.32 -21.88 8.81
CA TYR A 132 -12.91 -20.63 8.40
C TYR A 132 -12.35 -19.52 9.27
N TYR A 133 -12.10 -18.36 8.66
CA TYR A 133 -11.56 -17.21 9.37
C TYR A 133 -12.26 -15.93 8.94
N ASN A 134 -12.24 -14.96 9.83
CA ASN A 134 -12.65 -13.58 9.55
C ASN A 134 -11.44 -12.64 9.62
N CYS A 135 -11.49 -11.57 8.86
CA CYS A 135 -10.69 -10.36 9.05
C CYS A 135 -11.65 -9.22 9.38
N GLY A 136 -11.16 -8.11 9.91
CA GLY A 136 -12.03 -6.97 10.23
C GLY A 136 -12.51 -6.25 8.96
N TYR A 137 -12.08 -5.01 8.77
CA TYR A 137 -12.42 -4.29 7.55
C TYR A 137 -11.70 -4.87 6.32
N ASN A 138 -12.41 -4.99 5.20
CA ASN A 138 -11.84 -5.36 3.90
C ASN A 138 -12.45 -4.55 2.75
N GLU A 139 -11.58 -3.95 1.93
CA GLU A 139 -12.01 -3.12 0.80
C GLU A 139 -12.41 -3.97 -0.38
N ASN A 140 -13.72 -4.21 -0.52
CA ASN A 140 -14.38 -4.83 -1.67
C ASN A 140 -14.54 -6.36 -1.56
N PRO A 141 -13.52 -7.21 -1.35
CA PRO A 141 -13.75 -8.63 -1.08
C PRO A 141 -14.47 -8.86 0.26
N PRO A 142 -15.05 -10.07 0.45
CA PRO A 142 -15.54 -10.49 1.76
C PRO A 142 -14.44 -10.39 2.84
N SER A 143 -14.83 -10.01 4.04
CA SER A 143 -13.95 -10.01 5.22
C SER A 143 -13.83 -11.38 5.90
N PHE A 144 -13.96 -12.46 5.13
CA PHE A 144 -13.89 -13.83 5.63
C PHE A 144 -13.62 -14.80 4.48
N ALA A 145 -12.94 -15.89 4.80
CA ALA A 145 -12.64 -16.97 3.86
C ALA A 145 -12.30 -18.25 4.64
N LYS A 146 -11.72 -19.24 3.97
CA LYS A 146 -11.27 -20.47 4.60
C LYS A 146 -9.95 -20.98 4.02
N PHE A 147 -9.35 -21.94 4.70
CA PHE A 147 -8.23 -22.74 4.20
C PHE A 147 -8.34 -24.19 4.71
N HIS A 148 -7.65 -25.11 4.05
CA HIS A 148 -7.55 -26.49 4.51
C HIS A 148 -6.53 -26.60 5.64
N VAL A 149 -6.81 -27.41 6.67
CA VAL A 149 -5.96 -27.54 7.88
C VAL A 149 -4.49 -27.87 7.57
N ASP A 150 -4.25 -28.67 6.53
CA ASP A 150 -2.88 -29.06 6.10
C ASP A 150 -2.19 -28.05 5.17
N THR A 151 -2.92 -27.07 4.62
CA THR A 151 -2.36 -26.06 3.71
C THR A 151 -2.83 -24.66 4.10
N PRO A 152 -2.45 -24.16 5.30
CA PRO A 152 -2.98 -22.90 5.82
C PRO A 152 -2.58 -21.67 5.01
N ASN A 153 -1.56 -21.76 4.15
CA ASN A 153 -1.09 -20.66 3.30
C ASN A 153 -1.81 -20.57 1.93
N VAL A 154 -2.95 -21.26 1.76
CA VAL A 154 -3.80 -21.22 0.55
C VAL A 154 -5.18 -20.69 0.92
N ASN A 155 -5.49 -19.48 0.49
CA ASN A 155 -6.82 -18.91 0.68
C ASN A 155 -7.86 -19.63 -0.20
N ILE A 156 -9.06 -19.81 0.31
CA ILE A 156 -10.21 -20.33 -0.41
C ILE A 156 -11.39 -19.38 -0.14
N PRO A 157 -11.82 -18.57 -1.11
CA PRO A 157 -12.96 -17.68 -0.94
C PRO A 157 -14.24 -18.45 -0.60
N VAL A 158 -15.04 -17.89 0.32
CA VAL A 158 -16.35 -18.38 0.73
C VAL A 158 -17.42 -17.43 0.21
N LEU A 159 -18.63 -17.91 -0.09
CA LEU A 159 -19.69 -17.16 -0.78
C LEU A 159 -19.20 -16.64 -2.15
N SER A 160 -19.13 -17.55 -3.14
CA SER A 160 -18.53 -17.27 -4.44
C SER A 160 -18.97 -15.92 -5.05
N LYS A 161 -18.04 -14.96 -5.09
CA LYS A 161 -18.08 -13.73 -5.90
C LYS A 161 -19.24 -12.76 -5.64
N ILE A 162 -19.58 -12.48 -4.38
CA ILE A 162 -20.44 -11.34 -4.05
C ILE A 162 -19.79 -10.48 -2.97
N HIS A 163 -19.79 -9.18 -3.23
CA HIS A 163 -19.30 -8.06 -2.40
C HIS A 163 -19.86 -8.13 -0.98
N TYR A 164 -19.08 -7.94 0.08
CA TYR A 164 -19.61 -7.83 1.44
C TYR A 164 -18.70 -6.93 2.29
N GLY A 165 -18.67 -5.63 1.99
CA GLY A 165 -17.90 -4.60 2.69
C GLY A 165 -18.40 -4.27 4.12
N LEU A 166 -18.77 -5.30 4.87
CA LEU A 166 -19.01 -5.26 6.31
C LEU A 166 -17.66 -5.50 7.00
N ASP A 167 -17.37 -4.76 8.06
CA ASP A 167 -16.23 -5.07 8.94
C ASP A 167 -16.65 -6.22 9.87
N VAL A 168 -15.92 -7.34 9.86
CA VAL A 168 -16.30 -8.59 10.55
C VAL A 168 -15.24 -9.04 11.56
N PRO A 169 -15.17 -8.47 12.77
CA PRO A 169 -14.14 -8.83 13.77
C PRO A 169 -14.45 -10.09 14.59
N TYR A 170 -15.63 -10.72 14.46
CA TYR A 170 -15.99 -11.93 15.22
C TYR A 170 -16.61 -13.04 14.39
N ILE A 171 -16.26 -14.27 14.74
CA ILE A 171 -16.74 -15.52 14.14
C ILE A 171 -17.06 -16.54 15.23
N ALA A 172 -18.09 -17.36 15.03
CA ALA A 172 -18.44 -18.50 15.89
C ALA A 172 -19.12 -19.60 15.05
N THR A 173 -19.11 -20.85 15.51
CA THR A 173 -19.79 -21.95 14.82
C THR A 173 -20.42 -22.93 15.80
N ASP A 174 -21.53 -23.54 15.37
CA ASP A 174 -22.15 -24.69 16.03
C ASP A 174 -21.87 -26.03 15.30
N GLY A 175 -20.95 -26.02 14.33
CA GLY A 175 -20.60 -27.15 13.47
C GLY A 175 -21.46 -27.29 12.21
N ASN A 176 -22.61 -26.62 12.12
CA ASN A 176 -23.47 -26.62 10.92
C ASN A 176 -23.51 -25.24 10.26
N GLN A 177 -23.56 -24.19 11.05
CA GLN A 177 -23.58 -22.81 10.60
C GLN A 177 -22.35 -22.06 11.13
N ILE A 178 -21.94 -21.05 10.37
CA ILE A 178 -20.89 -20.12 10.78
C ILE A 178 -21.52 -18.75 10.92
N TYR A 179 -21.45 -18.21 12.13
CA TYR A 179 -21.99 -16.93 12.51
C TYR A 179 -20.89 -15.87 12.49
N PHE A 180 -21.20 -14.72 11.90
CA PHE A 180 -20.30 -13.60 11.77
C PHE A 180 -20.94 -12.36 12.39
N ALA A 181 -20.18 -11.63 13.19
CA ALA A 181 -20.66 -10.39 13.80
C ALA A 181 -19.75 -9.23 13.44
N GLY A 182 -20.37 -8.09 13.13
CA GLY A 182 -19.68 -6.97 12.55
C GLY A 182 -20.49 -5.69 12.48
N HIS A 183 -19.98 -4.72 11.75
CA HIS A 183 -20.65 -3.44 11.54
C HIS A 183 -20.45 -2.89 10.14
N ASP A 184 -21.39 -2.05 9.69
CA ASP A 184 -21.34 -1.37 8.41
C ASP A 184 -20.35 -0.20 8.48
N PRO A 185 -19.14 -0.32 7.88
CA PRO A 185 -18.10 0.69 8.00
C PRO A 185 -18.42 1.95 7.18
N TRP A 186 -19.37 1.89 6.24
CA TRP A 186 -19.72 3.01 5.38
C TRP A 186 -20.92 3.81 5.90
N ASN A 187 -21.67 3.25 6.85
CA ASN A 187 -22.78 3.94 7.47
C ASN A 187 -22.27 4.95 8.52
N PRO A 188 -22.72 6.21 8.52
CA PRO A 188 -22.36 7.18 9.57
C PRO A 188 -22.75 6.72 10.98
N SER A 189 -23.82 5.93 11.09
CA SER A 189 -24.28 5.29 12.32
C SER A 189 -23.67 3.91 12.55
N LYS A 190 -22.66 3.48 11.78
CA LYS A 190 -21.86 2.25 11.95
C LYS A 190 -22.68 1.06 12.49
N ASN A 191 -23.80 0.77 11.83
CA ASN A 191 -24.79 -0.16 12.37
C ASN A 191 -24.14 -1.53 12.55
N SER A 192 -24.31 -2.15 13.72
CA SER A 192 -23.79 -3.49 14.00
C SER A 192 -24.85 -4.55 13.71
N MET A 193 -24.44 -5.74 13.31
CA MET A 193 -25.35 -6.87 13.05
C MET A 193 -24.63 -8.22 13.13
N VAL A 194 -25.42 -9.28 13.10
CA VAL A 194 -24.95 -10.67 12.96
C VAL A 194 -25.64 -11.29 11.73
N PHE A 195 -24.87 -12.04 10.94
CA PHE A 195 -25.39 -12.89 9.88
C PHE A 195 -24.74 -14.29 10.00
N ALA A 196 -25.25 -15.26 9.25
CA ALA A 196 -24.65 -16.59 9.22
C ALA A 196 -24.63 -17.17 7.80
N ILE A 197 -23.77 -18.17 7.60
CA ILE A 197 -23.74 -19.01 6.41
C ILE A 197 -23.89 -20.48 6.81
N ASP A 198 -24.49 -21.28 5.93
CA ASP A 198 -24.49 -22.73 6.07
C ASP A 198 -23.12 -23.28 5.66
N ALA A 199 -22.52 -24.14 6.48
CA ALA A 199 -21.17 -24.65 6.23
C ALA A 199 -21.09 -25.62 5.04
N ASN A 200 -22.21 -26.26 4.68
CA ASN A 200 -22.26 -27.23 3.57
C ASN A 200 -22.51 -26.55 2.23
N THR A 201 -23.44 -25.59 2.18
CA THR A 201 -23.80 -24.89 0.93
C THR A 201 -23.02 -23.59 0.73
N GLU A 202 -22.44 -23.04 1.80
CA GLU A 202 -21.85 -21.71 1.85
C GLU A 202 -22.81 -20.58 1.44
N GLU A 203 -24.12 -20.79 1.59
CA GLU A 203 -25.14 -19.78 1.33
C GLU A 203 -25.52 -19.03 2.61
N GLN A 204 -25.99 -17.78 2.48
CA GLN A 204 -26.51 -17.03 3.62
C GLN A 204 -27.71 -17.74 4.26
N VAL A 205 -27.69 -17.87 5.58
CA VAL A 205 -28.82 -18.39 6.37
C VAL A 205 -29.92 -17.33 6.44
N ILE A 206 -31.17 -17.75 6.24
CA ILE A 206 -32.35 -16.90 6.38
C ILE A 206 -33.04 -17.20 7.72
N PHE A 207 -32.84 -16.32 8.69
CA PHE A 207 -33.53 -16.36 9.98
C PHE A 207 -34.99 -15.93 9.81
N LYS A 208 -35.92 -16.63 10.47
CA LYS A 208 -37.36 -16.32 10.45
C LYS A 208 -37.66 -14.90 10.96
N GLU A 209 -36.98 -14.49 12.02
CA GLU A 209 -37.10 -13.16 12.65
C GLU A 209 -36.00 -12.19 12.17
N GLY A 210 -35.15 -12.64 11.24
CA GLY A 210 -34.11 -11.81 10.64
C GLY A 210 -34.69 -10.74 9.72
N GLN A 211 -33.92 -9.68 9.53
CA GLN A 211 -34.29 -8.53 8.70
C GLN A 211 -33.33 -8.43 7.52
N GLU A 212 -33.82 -8.00 6.36
CA GLU A 212 -32.91 -7.60 5.28
C GLU A 212 -32.14 -6.34 5.69
N TYR A 213 -30.86 -6.26 5.33
CA TYR A 213 -30.05 -5.07 5.56
C TYR A 213 -29.24 -4.70 4.32
N THR A 214 -29.33 -3.44 3.92
CA THR A 214 -28.51 -2.88 2.84
C THR A 214 -27.43 -1.99 3.45
N LEU A 215 -26.17 -2.37 3.25
CA LEU A 215 -25.01 -1.57 3.60
C LEU A 215 -25.06 -0.20 2.90
N ALA A 216 -24.40 0.80 3.48
CA ALA A 216 -24.20 2.10 2.81
C ALA A 216 -23.40 1.98 1.49
N SER A 217 -22.64 0.90 1.30
CA SER A 217 -22.00 0.53 0.02
C SER A 217 -22.97 -0.09 -1.00
N ASN A 218 -24.29 -0.04 -0.75
CA ASN A 218 -25.38 -0.64 -1.54
C ASN A 218 -25.35 -2.16 -1.64
N HIS A 219 -24.62 -2.83 -0.74
CA HIS A 219 -24.60 -4.28 -0.68
C HIS A 219 -25.73 -4.82 0.21
N LYS A 220 -26.38 -5.93 -0.15
CA LYS A 220 -27.56 -6.47 0.55
C LYS A 220 -27.29 -7.81 1.24
N TYR A 221 -27.53 -7.86 2.55
CA TYR A 221 -27.68 -9.07 3.34
C TYR A 221 -29.15 -9.46 3.40
N ASN A 222 -29.45 -10.72 3.09
CA ASN A 222 -30.82 -11.20 2.99
C ASN A 222 -31.46 -11.44 4.35
N SER A 223 -30.67 -11.70 5.37
CA SER A 223 -31.16 -11.88 6.73
C SER A 223 -30.05 -11.58 7.74
N VAL A 224 -30.27 -10.57 8.57
CA VAL A 224 -29.41 -10.24 9.70
C VAL A 224 -30.22 -10.19 10.99
N ILE A 225 -29.58 -10.57 12.09
CA ILE A 225 -30.11 -10.47 13.45
C ILE A 225 -29.22 -9.55 14.27
N SER A 226 -29.65 -9.22 15.49
CA SER A 226 -28.94 -8.26 16.36
C SER A 226 -28.58 -6.93 15.69
N SER A 227 -29.41 -6.47 14.74
CA SER A 227 -29.19 -5.20 14.06
C SER A 227 -29.40 -4.02 15.02
N MET A 228 -28.42 -3.13 15.12
CA MET A 228 -28.49 -1.97 16.01
C MET A 228 -27.72 -0.77 15.46
N LYS A 229 -28.32 0.43 15.55
CA LYS A 229 -27.72 1.69 15.10
C LYS A 229 -26.78 2.29 16.16
N TYR A 230 -25.63 2.82 15.75
CA TYR A 230 -24.66 3.47 16.63
C TYR A 230 -24.95 4.98 16.80
N GLY A 231 -25.09 5.43 18.07
CA GLY A 231 -25.11 6.84 18.53
C GLY A 231 -26.34 7.19 19.38
N LYS A 232 -26.30 7.33 20.72
CA LYS A 232 -25.54 8.29 21.55
C LYS A 232 -24.74 7.67 22.72
N THR A 233 -24.76 6.34 22.91
CA THR A 233 -23.95 5.62 23.93
C THR A 233 -23.62 4.16 23.51
N SER A 234 -23.17 3.96 22.27
CA SER A 234 -22.45 2.79 21.70
C SER A 234 -23.07 1.39 21.67
N SER A 235 -23.38 0.91 20.45
CA SER A 235 -23.93 -0.41 20.12
C SER A 235 -22.90 -1.36 19.49
N GLU A 236 -21.63 -1.27 19.87
CA GLU A 236 -20.59 -2.13 19.27
C GLU A 236 -20.71 -3.58 19.78
N ILE A 237 -20.52 -4.56 18.90
CA ILE A 237 -20.40 -5.96 19.31
C ILE A 237 -18.96 -6.17 19.78
N THR A 238 -18.79 -6.81 20.93
CA THR A 238 -17.49 -7.03 21.57
C THR A 238 -17.14 -8.50 21.75
N GLY A 239 -18.06 -9.39 21.37
CA GLY A 239 -17.88 -10.85 21.40
C GLY A 239 -19.10 -11.58 20.84
N LEU A 240 -18.86 -12.79 20.34
CA LEU A 240 -19.85 -13.68 19.72
C LEU A 240 -19.56 -15.12 20.17
N ALA A 241 -20.58 -15.86 20.59
CA ALA A 241 -20.46 -17.28 20.90
C ALA A 241 -21.79 -18.00 20.60
N VAL A 242 -21.74 -19.26 20.17
CA VAL A 242 -22.95 -20.04 19.84
C VAL A 242 -22.87 -21.42 20.47
N GLN A 243 -23.98 -21.94 20.98
CA GLN A 243 -24.01 -23.30 21.49
C GLN A 243 -23.92 -24.29 20.33
N ASP A 244 -23.04 -25.28 20.48
CA ASP A 244 -22.92 -26.43 19.59
C ASP A 244 -24.18 -27.32 19.64
N THR A 245 -24.62 -27.70 20.84
CA THR A 245 -25.77 -28.60 21.04
C THR A 245 -27.04 -27.94 21.57
N GLY A 246 -26.97 -26.65 21.92
CA GLY A 246 -28.09 -25.87 22.44
C GLY A 246 -28.67 -24.90 21.42
N ASP A 247 -29.70 -24.17 21.82
CA ASP A 247 -30.51 -23.33 20.92
C ASP A 247 -30.01 -21.88 20.82
N TYR A 248 -29.00 -21.48 21.59
CA TYR A 248 -28.70 -20.06 21.78
C TYR A 248 -27.40 -19.57 21.12
N LEU A 249 -27.50 -18.34 20.61
CA LEU A 249 -26.41 -17.48 20.16
C LEU A 249 -26.28 -16.29 21.11
N TYR A 250 -25.08 -16.01 21.58
CA TYR A 250 -24.75 -14.95 22.52
C TYR A 250 -23.98 -13.82 21.81
N VAL A 251 -24.42 -12.58 22.02
CA VAL A 251 -23.81 -11.38 21.45
C VAL A 251 -23.48 -10.40 22.57
N ALA A 252 -22.18 -10.22 22.85
CA ALA A 252 -21.70 -9.29 23.87
C ALA A 252 -21.66 -7.85 23.33
N ARG A 253 -22.06 -6.88 24.17
CA ARG A 253 -21.96 -5.44 23.89
C ARG A 253 -21.37 -4.70 25.08
N GLY A 254 -20.05 -4.58 25.06
CA GLY A 254 -19.24 -4.06 26.17
C GLY A 254 -19.73 -2.71 26.70
N LYS A 255 -19.85 -1.72 25.81
CA LYS A 255 -20.26 -0.38 26.20
C LYS A 255 -21.74 -0.23 26.60
N LYS A 256 -22.54 -1.30 26.46
CA LYS A 256 -23.93 -1.40 26.98
C LYS A 256 -24.03 -2.16 28.29
N ASP A 257 -22.92 -2.72 28.77
CA ASP A 257 -22.89 -3.62 29.90
C ASP A 257 -23.93 -4.76 29.78
N SER A 258 -24.01 -5.40 28.61
CA SER A 258 -25.00 -6.47 28.38
C SER A 258 -24.58 -7.55 27.38
N ILE A 259 -25.17 -8.73 27.54
CA ILE A 259 -25.10 -9.86 26.61
C ILE A 259 -26.51 -10.14 26.10
N TYR A 260 -26.70 -10.11 24.79
CA TYR A 260 -27.97 -10.42 24.13
C TYR A 260 -27.99 -11.90 23.75
N VAL A 261 -29.11 -12.57 23.97
CA VAL A 261 -29.26 -14.01 23.74
C VAL A 261 -30.35 -14.22 22.69
N TYR A 262 -29.98 -14.81 21.56
CA TYR A 262 -30.85 -15.08 20.44
C TYR A 262 -31.09 -16.58 20.29
N ASP A 263 -32.30 -16.97 19.88
CA ASP A 263 -32.52 -18.30 19.32
C ASP A 263 -31.77 -18.40 17.99
N LYS A 264 -30.85 -19.37 17.88
CA LYS A 264 -29.91 -19.47 16.76
C LYS A 264 -30.55 -19.99 15.47
N ILE A 265 -31.77 -20.52 15.53
CA ILE A 265 -32.50 -21.09 14.38
C ILE A 265 -33.43 -20.04 13.78
N THR A 266 -34.23 -19.41 14.62
CA THR A 266 -35.25 -18.43 14.24
C THR A 266 -34.70 -17.01 14.17
N GLY A 267 -33.66 -16.69 14.94
CA GLY A 267 -33.11 -15.35 15.07
C GLY A 267 -33.84 -14.45 16.07
N ASP A 268 -34.78 -14.99 16.85
CA ASP A 268 -35.55 -14.21 17.83
C ASP A 268 -34.67 -13.78 19.02
N LEU A 269 -34.93 -12.60 19.59
CA LEU A 269 -34.26 -12.13 20.80
C LEU A 269 -34.99 -12.69 22.03
N GLU A 270 -34.44 -13.74 22.61
CA GLU A 270 -35.03 -14.48 23.72
C GLU A 270 -34.87 -13.73 25.05
N THR A 271 -33.67 -13.24 25.32
CA THR A 271 -33.40 -12.49 26.55
C THR A 271 -32.20 -11.55 26.43
N THR A 272 -32.06 -10.65 27.40
CA THR A 272 -30.89 -9.79 27.56
C THR A 272 -30.39 -9.89 29.00
N ILE A 273 -29.11 -10.20 29.14
CA ILE A 273 -28.40 -10.23 30.42
C ILE A 273 -27.83 -8.84 30.65
N ASP A 274 -28.59 -8.00 31.35
CA ASP A 274 -28.22 -6.62 31.67
C ASP A 274 -27.25 -6.51 32.86
N LYS A 275 -26.60 -5.35 32.97
CA LYS A 275 -25.64 -5.01 34.06
C LYS A 275 -24.44 -5.94 34.14
N PHE A 276 -24.10 -6.57 33.02
CA PHE A 276 -22.89 -7.34 32.89
C PHE A 276 -21.77 -6.37 32.53
N ILE A 277 -20.83 -6.09 33.44
CA ILE A 277 -19.87 -5.00 33.24
C ILE A 277 -18.94 -5.29 32.05
N ASN A 278 -18.98 -4.46 31.02
CA ASN A 278 -18.11 -4.46 29.85
C ASN A 278 -17.75 -5.88 29.32
N PRO A 279 -18.74 -6.70 28.90
CA PRO A 279 -18.45 -8.01 28.32
C PRO A 279 -17.67 -7.83 27.02
N ARG A 280 -16.61 -8.60 26.83
CA ARG A 280 -15.75 -8.60 25.65
C ARG A 280 -15.81 -9.96 24.97
N LYS A 281 -14.67 -10.61 24.71
CA LYS A 281 -14.65 -11.95 24.11
C LYS A 281 -15.43 -12.95 24.98
N ILE A 282 -16.27 -13.72 24.32
CA ILE A 282 -17.10 -14.79 24.90
C ILE A 282 -16.91 -16.06 24.08
N ILE A 283 -16.99 -17.21 24.74
CA ILE A 283 -16.90 -18.52 24.09
C ILE A 283 -17.74 -19.55 24.85
N THR A 284 -18.43 -20.41 24.12
CA THR A 284 -19.21 -21.53 24.63
C THR A 284 -18.33 -22.78 24.77
N ASP A 285 -18.62 -23.58 25.79
CA ASP A 285 -17.96 -24.85 26.10
C ASP A 285 -19.04 -25.81 26.62
N GLY A 286 -19.75 -26.46 25.68
CA GLY A 286 -20.95 -27.26 25.96
C GLY A 286 -21.99 -26.49 26.78
N ALA A 287 -22.19 -26.89 28.04
CA ALA A 287 -23.15 -26.28 28.96
C ALA A 287 -22.66 -24.99 29.64
N TYR A 288 -21.54 -24.43 29.20
CA TYR A 288 -20.89 -23.29 29.84
C TYR A 288 -20.62 -22.14 28.87
N LEU A 289 -20.57 -20.93 29.44
CA LEU A 289 -20.10 -19.73 28.76
C LEU A 289 -18.93 -19.16 29.55
N TRP A 290 -17.82 -18.91 28.86
CA TRP A 290 -16.72 -18.13 29.39
C TRP A 290 -16.81 -16.70 28.90
N VAL A 291 -16.55 -15.76 29.80
CA VAL A 291 -16.68 -14.34 29.49
C VAL A 291 -15.46 -13.59 30.01
N VAL A 292 -14.84 -12.82 29.11
CA VAL A 292 -13.90 -11.74 29.45
C VAL A 292 -14.71 -10.48 29.74
N SER A 293 -14.48 -9.83 30.88
CA SER A 293 -15.32 -8.70 31.32
C SER A 293 -14.59 -7.68 32.19
N GLY A 294 -15.20 -6.48 32.30
CA GLY A 294 -14.59 -5.35 33.00
C GLY A 294 -13.22 -5.02 32.43
N THR A 295 -12.26 -4.75 33.33
CA THR A 295 -10.85 -4.55 32.99
C THR A 295 -10.13 -5.88 32.77
N ASN A 296 -10.25 -6.81 33.74
CA ASN A 296 -9.35 -7.97 33.82
C ASN A 296 -10.03 -9.28 34.28
N THR A 297 -11.36 -9.38 34.23
CA THR A 297 -12.06 -10.59 34.69
C THR A 297 -12.18 -11.60 33.57
N VAL A 298 -11.85 -12.86 33.85
CA VAL A 298 -12.18 -14.02 33.01
C VAL A 298 -12.88 -15.05 33.88
N ALA A 299 -14.16 -15.31 33.61
CA ALA A 299 -15.02 -16.11 34.49
C ALA A 299 -15.88 -17.11 33.71
N LYS A 300 -16.16 -18.25 34.36
CA LYS A 300 -17.04 -19.31 33.84
C LYS A 300 -18.47 -19.13 34.36
N TYR A 301 -19.44 -19.36 33.49
CA TYR A 301 -20.87 -19.32 33.79
C TYR A 301 -21.53 -20.60 33.30
N SER A 302 -22.53 -21.12 34.03
CA SER A 302 -23.39 -22.19 33.52
C SER A 302 -24.51 -21.60 32.67
N LEU A 303 -24.85 -22.29 31.57
CA LEU A 303 -25.95 -21.94 30.69
C LEU A 303 -27.25 -22.59 31.18
N ASN A 304 -28.32 -21.80 31.29
CA ASN A 304 -29.65 -22.29 31.64
C ASN A 304 -30.46 -22.58 30.37
N LEU A 305 -31.52 -23.39 30.52
CA LEU A 305 -32.42 -23.75 29.41
C LEU A 305 -33.22 -22.57 28.83
N ASP A 306 -33.27 -21.44 29.54
CA ASP A 306 -33.92 -20.20 29.10
C ASP A 306 -32.93 -19.18 28.50
N GLY A 307 -31.70 -19.61 28.24
CA GLY A 307 -30.64 -18.79 27.66
C GLY A 307 -29.93 -17.88 28.66
N THR A 308 -30.41 -17.76 29.90
CA THR A 308 -29.72 -16.99 30.95
C THR A 308 -28.47 -17.71 31.48
N ILE A 309 -27.65 -17.00 32.27
CA ILE A 309 -26.38 -17.53 32.78
C ILE A 309 -26.25 -17.36 34.29
N ASN A 310 -25.59 -18.32 34.95
CA ASN A 310 -25.25 -18.24 36.38
C ASN A 310 -23.74 -18.28 36.58
N LYS A 311 -23.18 -17.31 37.32
CA LYS A 311 -21.74 -17.25 37.59
C LYS A 311 -21.29 -18.44 38.43
N LEU A 312 -20.22 -19.10 38.01
CA LEU A 312 -19.57 -20.18 38.76
C LEU A 312 -18.40 -19.63 39.60
N SER A 313 -17.91 -20.43 40.54
CA SER A 313 -16.77 -20.06 41.40
C SER A 313 -15.43 -20.01 40.64
N VAL A 314 -15.36 -20.58 39.43
CA VAL A 314 -14.14 -20.61 38.62
C VAL A 314 -13.89 -19.23 38.00
N ASN A 315 -12.80 -18.59 38.41
CA ASN A 315 -12.27 -17.35 37.84
C ASN A 315 -10.78 -17.54 37.61
N LEU A 316 -10.27 -17.07 36.47
CA LEU A 316 -8.83 -17.14 36.19
C LEU A 316 -8.12 -15.98 36.89
N THR A 317 -6.95 -16.25 37.46
CA THR A 317 -6.14 -15.26 38.17
C THR A 317 -4.77 -15.10 37.52
N GLY A 318 -4.08 -14.01 37.82
CA GLY A 318 -2.77 -13.73 37.25
C GLY A 318 -2.82 -13.25 35.80
N ILE A 319 -3.95 -12.72 35.33
CA ILE A 319 -4.11 -12.05 34.03
C ILE A 319 -4.41 -10.58 34.29
N THR A 320 -3.75 -9.66 33.59
CA THR A 320 -3.89 -8.23 33.83
C THR A 320 -4.74 -7.55 32.75
N GLU A 321 -4.54 -7.93 31.49
CA GLU A 321 -5.27 -7.40 30.34
C GLU A 321 -5.66 -8.53 29.38
N PRO A 322 -6.72 -9.31 29.70
CA PRO A 322 -7.18 -10.39 28.85
C PRO A 322 -7.73 -9.83 27.54
N LEU A 323 -7.30 -10.35 26.39
CA LEU A 323 -7.80 -9.93 25.07
C LEU A 323 -8.55 -11.02 24.31
N ALA A 324 -8.06 -12.26 24.31
CA ALA A 324 -8.67 -13.40 23.65
C ALA A 324 -8.68 -14.64 24.56
N ILE A 325 -9.60 -15.56 24.28
CA ILE A 325 -9.78 -16.82 25.00
C ILE A 325 -10.05 -17.95 24.01
N ALA A 326 -9.47 -19.12 24.25
CA ALA A 326 -9.78 -20.37 23.55
C ALA A 326 -9.87 -21.53 24.53
N ILE A 327 -10.69 -22.52 24.19
CA ILE A 327 -10.90 -23.71 25.01
C ILE A 327 -10.62 -24.93 24.16
N LYS A 328 -9.80 -25.83 24.69
CA LYS A 328 -9.46 -27.11 24.07
C LYS A 328 -10.44 -28.18 24.52
N ASN A 329 -10.63 -29.22 23.73
CA ASN A 329 -11.58 -30.32 24.01
C ASN A 329 -11.38 -31.04 25.36
N ASN A 330 -10.19 -30.96 25.96
CA ASN A 330 -9.90 -31.51 27.30
C ASN A 330 -10.22 -30.54 28.47
N GLY A 331 -10.72 -29.35 28.16
CA GLY A 331 -11.01 -28.28 29.11
C GLY A 331 -9.83 -27.38 29.47
N GLU A 332 -8.67 -27.49 28.79
CA GLU A 332 -7.60 -26.50 28.89
C GLU A 332 -8.06 -25.16 28.29
N ILE A 333 -7.68 -24.06 28.94
CA ILE A 333 -8.12 -22.71 28.59
C ILE A 333 -6.88 -21.86 28.31
N ALA A 334 -6.77 -21.31 27.11
CA ALA A 334 -5.74 -20.34 26.77
C ALA A 334 -6.31 -18.92 26.81
N VAL A 335 -5.60 -17.99 27.44
CA VAL A 335 -5.96 -16.56 27.48
C VAL A 335 -4.76 -15.71 27.11
N SER A 336 -4.91 -14.78 26.16
CA SER A 336 -3.86 -13.80 25.86
C SER A 336 -3.90 -12.64 26.85
N ASP A 337 -2.76 -12.30 27.43
CA ASP A 337 -2.57 -11.22 28.40
C ASP A 337 -1.69 -10.12 27.79
N ASN A 338 -2.29 -8.99 27.42
CA ASN A 338 -1.61 -7.92 26.69
C ASN A 338 -0.54 -7.21 27.51
N GLU A 339 -0.72 -7.07 28.82
CA GLU A 339 0.29 -6.45 29.68
C GLU A 339 1.61 -7.24 29.66
N THR A 340 1.52 -8.58 29.67
CA THR A 340 2.70 -9.45 29.64
C THR A 340 3.09 -9.89 28.23
N GLN A 341 2.25 -9.64 27.22
CA GLN A 341 2.40 -10.17 25.85
C GLN A 341 2.60 -11.70 25.83
N GLN A 342 1.89 -12.41 26.71
CA GLN A 342 1.95 -13.87 26.85
C GLN A 342 0.57 -14.50 26.78
N ILE A 343 0.54 -15.78 26.40
CA ILE A 343 -0.64 -16.63 26.52
C ILE A 343 -0.52 -17.42 27.81
N LYS A 344 -1.53 -17.33 28.66
CA LYS A 344 -1.63 -18.03 29.94
C LYS A 344 -2.56 -19.22 29.77
N ILE A 345 -2.05 -20.42 30.04
CA ILE A 345 -2.76 -21.68 29.84
C ILE A 345 -3.18 -22.22 31.20
N PHE A 346 -4.46 -22.48 31.36
CA PHE A 346 -5.08 -22.95 32.58
C PHE A 346 -5.70 -24.33 32.37
N ASN A 347 -5.77 -25.13 33.42
CA ASN A 347 -6.61 -26.32 33.41
C ASN A 347 -8.10 -25.95 33.60
N SER A 348 -8.98 -26.95 33.49
CA SER A 348 -10.43 -26.80 33.63
C SER A 348 -10.89 -26.31 35.01
N PHE A 349 -10.04 -26.36 36.03
CA PHE A 349 -10.29 -25.81 37.37
C PHE A 349 -9.88 -24.34 37.51
N GLY A 350 -9.25 -23.76 36.49
CA GLY A 350 -8.77 -22.37 36.48
C GLY A 350 -7.40 -22.17 37.11
N HIS A 351 -6.61 -23.23 37.31
CA HIS A 351 -5.22 -23.10 37.75
C HIS A 351 -4.30 -22.93 36.54
N LEU A 352 -3.37 -21.97 36.61
CA LEU A 352 -2.33 -21.79 35.59
C LEU A 352 -1.43 -23.03 35.56
N ILE A 353 -1.28 -23.62 34.38
CA ILE A 353 -0.46 -24.82 34.15
C ILE A 353 0.70 -24.54 33.19
N ASP A 354 0.60 -23.53 32.33
CA ASP A 354 1.66 -23.20 31.39
C ASP A 354 1.57 -21.75 30.88
N VAL A 355 2.65 -21.26 30.27
CA VAL A 355 2.76 -19.93 29.67
C VAL A 355 3.53 -20.01 28.35
N LEU A 356 2.89 -19.54 27.28
CA LEU A 356 3.54 -19.37 25.98
C LEU A 356 3.87 -17.90 25.74
N GLY A 357 5.15 -17.64 25.54
CA GLY A 357 5.66 -16.41 24.96
C GLY A 357 6.63 -15.61 25.82
N VAL A 358 7.27 -14.62 25.21
CA VAL A 358 8.29 -13.78 25.87
C VAL A 358 7.62 -12.65 26.66
N SER A 359 7.77 -12.66 27.98
CA SER A 359 7.24 -11.60 28.87
C SER A 359 7.70 -10.21 28.45
N GLY A 360 6.75 -9.29 28.31
CA GLY A 360 6.96 -7.91 27.85
C GLY A 360 7.03 -7.76 26.33
N GLY A 361 7.00 -8.86 25.56
CA GLY A 361 6.98 -8.83 24.10
C GLY A 361 8.07 -7.92 23.53
N TYR A 362 7.69 -7.03 22.62
CA TYR A 362 8.60 -6.09 21.95
C TYR A 362 9.10 -4.93 22.82
N ALA A 363 8.66 -4.82 24.08
CA ALA A 363 9.27 -3.89 25.04
C ALA A 363 10.68 -4.29 25.47
N THR A 364 11.03 -5.56 25.28
CA THR A 364 12.35 -6.09 25.62
C THR A 364 13.41 -5.78 24.56
N SER A 365 13.02 -5.79 23.28
CA SER A 365 13.87 -5.58 22.10
C SER A 365 12.96 -5.56 20.84
N PRO A 366 13.34 -4.91 19.74
CA PRO A 366 12.62 -5.02 18.47
C PRO A 366 12.78 -6.39 17.80
N ASP A 367 13.74 -7.23 18.21
CA ASP A 367 14.03 -8.52 17.58
C ASP A 367 12.84 -9.47 17.62
N VAL A 368 12.57 -10.11 16.49
CA VAL A 368 11.50 -11.10 16.32
C VAL A 368 11.94 -12.45 16.88
N ALA A 369 11.04 -13.10 17.60
CA ALA A 369 11.11 -14.52 17.93
C ALA A 369 9.76 -15.18 17.62
N VAL A 370 9.77 -16.51 17.52
CA VAL A 370 8.57 -17.30 17.19
C VAL A 370 7.48 -17.13 18.26
N ASP A 371 7.87 -17.06 19.52
CA ASP A 371 7.00 -16.95 20.70
C ASP A 371 6.96 -15.52 21.27
N LYS A 372 7.37 -14.53 20.49
CA LYS A 372 7.31 -13.12 20.91
C LYS A 372 6.18 -12.40 20.20
N PHE A 373 5.20 -11.97 20.97
CA PHE A 373 3.95 -11.43 20.45
C PHE A 373 3.85 -9.91 20.60
N MET A 374 3.02 -9.34 19.73
CA MET A 374 2.41 -8.02 19.83
C MET A 374 0.91 -8.20 19.53
N PHE A 375 0.10 -8.47 20.56
CA PHE A 375 -1.32 -8.80 20.39
C PHE A 375 -2.19 -7.64 19.90
N VAL A 376 -1.70 -6.42 19.96
CA VAL A 376 -2.38 -5.22 19.47
C VAL A 376 -1.38 -4.41 18.67
N ASN A 377 -1.72 -4.07 17.44
CA ASN A 377 -0.97 -3.08 16.68
C ASN A 377 -1.27 -1.68 17.27
N PRO A 378 -0.29 -0.97 17.86
CA PRO A 378 -0.55 0.34 18.47
C PRO A 378 -0.91 1.43 17.45
N SER A 379 -0.57 1.23 16.18
CA SER A 379 -0.94 2.12 15.07
C SER A 379 -2.30 1.77 14.45
N GLU A 380 -2.81 0.55 14.66
CA GLU A 380 -4.06 0.03 14.09
C GLU A 380 -4.83 -0.78 15.16
N THR A 381 -5.25 -0.10 16.23
CA THR A 381 -5.81 -0.74 17.44
C THR A 381 -7.12 -1.52 17.22
N GLN A 382 -7.77 -1.32 16.07
CA GLN A 382 -8.96 -2.07 15.66
C GLN A 382 -8.66 -3.53 15.29
N MET A 383 -7.41 -3.88 14.99
CA MET A 383 -6.99 -5.24 14.63
C MET A 383 -6.87 -6.13 15.88
N GLY A 384 -7.95 -6.82 16.23
CA GLY A 384 -8.02 -7.65 17.43
C GLY A 384 -7.27 -8.99 17.32
N THR A 385 -6.53 -9.34 18.39
CA THR A 385 -5.97 -10.70 18.55
C THR A 385 -7.07 -11.76 18.71
N PHE A 386 -6.70 -13.01 18.42
CA PHE A 386 -7.53 -14.19 18.63
C PHE A 386 -6.70 -15.36 19.15
N LEU A 387 -7.39 -16.33 19.74
CA LEU A 387 -6.87 -17.66 20.06
C LEU A 387 -7.86 -18.68 19.52
N PHE A 388 -7.36 -19.80 19.00
CA PHE A 388 -8.20 -20.90 18.51
C PHE A 388 -7.48 -22.23 18.66
N TYR A 389 -8.11 -23.21 19.32
CA TYR A 389 -7.61 -24.58 19.31
C TYR A 389 -8.17 -25.33 18.11
N GLN A 390 -7.28 -25.79 17.24
CA GLN A 390 -7.61 -26.74 16.18
C GLN A 390 -8.03 -28.08 16.83
N GLU A 391 -8.86 -28.88 16.14
CA GLU A 391 -9.40 -30.14 16.69
C GLU A 391 -8.32 -31.14 17.12
N ASP A 392 -7.14 -31.11 16.48
CA ASP A 392 -5.97 -31.92 16.82
C ASP A 392 -5.19 -31.42 18.06
N GLY A 393 -5.63 -30.31 18.66
CA GLY A 393 -5.06 -29.70 19.85
C GLY A 393 -3.96 -28.66 19.60
N LYS A 394 -3.63 -28.36 18.34
CA LYS A 394 -2.73 -27.24 18.00
C LYS A 394 -3.37 -25.90 18.33
N LEU A 395 -2.57 -24.92 18.73
CA LEU A 395 -3.04 -23.59 19.12
C LEU A 395 -2.69 -22.56 18.06
N TRP A 396 -3.71 -21.89 17.50
CA TRP A 396 -3.56 -20.71 16.68
C TRP A 396 -3.58 -19.44 17.52
N VAL A 397 -2.68 -18.51 17.18
CA VAL A 397 -2.47 -17.24 17.88
C VAL A 397 -2.45 -16.10 16.88
N GLY A 398 -3.35 -15.13 17.05
CA GLY A 398 -3.34 -13.87 16.32
C GLY A 398 -2.28 -12.91 16.89
N ASP A 399 -1.14 -12.79 16.21
CA ASP A 399 -0.06 -11.87 16.52
C ASP A 399 -0.18 -10.63 15.61
N THR A 400 -1.26 -9.87 15.84
CA THR A 400 -1.78 -8.88 14.89
C THR A 400 -0.87 -7.67 14.71
N GLY A 401 -0.13 -7.27 15.75
CA GLY A 401 0.92 -6.25 15.65
C GLY A 401 2.11 -6.65 14.77
N ASN A 402 2.25 -7.94 14.46
CA ASN A 402 3.24 -8.46 13.52
C ASN A 402 2.63 -8.89 12.18
N PHE A 403 1.34 -8.62 11.96
CA PHE A 403 0.60 -9.06 10.78
C PHE A 403 0.68 -10.56 10.49
N ARG A 404 0.72 -11.39 11.55
CA ARG A 404 0.82 -12.86 11.41
C ARG A 404 -0.15 -13.61 12.31
N SER A 405 -0.58 -14.78 11.85
CA SER A 405 -1.24 -15.81 12.63
C SER A 405 -0.30 -17.00 12.76
N GLN A 406 0.03 -17.40 13.99
CA GLN A 406 0.98 -18.48 14.25
C GLN A 406 0.26 -19.72 14.78
N ARG A 407 0.59 -20.89 14.24
CA ARG A 407 0.10 -22.18 14.75
C ARG A 407 1.21 -22.87 15.54
N PHE A 408 0.90 -23.27 16.76
CA PHE A 408 1.80 -23.99 17.65
C PHE A 408 1.33 -25.43 17.86
N ASN A 409 2.28 -26.36 17.92
CA ASN A 409 2.05 -27.74 18.33
C ASN A 409 1.62 -27.81 19.81
N ILE A 410 1.17 -28.99 20.24
CA ILE A 410 0.78 -29.24 21.65
C ILE A 410 1.95 -28.99 22.61
N ASP A 411 3.19 -29.21 22.15
CA ASP A 411 4.43 -28.93 22.90
C ASP A 411 4.91 -27.48 22.77
N GLN A 412 4.07 -26.60 22.20
CA GLN A 412 4.32 -25.17 21.97
C GLN A 412 5.48 -24.85 21.02
N THR A 413 5.97 -25.83 20.25
CA THR A 413 6.85 -25.54 19.11
C THR A 413 6.05 -24.92 17.97
N LEU A 414 6.65 -23.96 17.24
CA LEU A 414 6.02 -23.36 16.07
C LEU A 414 5.83 -24.43 14.97
N ASP A 415 4.62 -24.54 14.44
CA ASP A 415 4.24 -25.46 13.36
C ASP A 415 4.11 -24.74 12.02
N ASP A 416 3.35 -23.63 11.97
CA ASP A 416 3.13 -22.86 10.73
C ASP A 416 2.87 -21.37 11.05
N THR A 417 2.96 -20.52 10.03
CA THR A 417 2.67 -19.09 10.09
C THR A 417 1.95 -18.64 8.82
N ILE A 418 0.80 -18.00 8.99
CA ILE A 418 0.17 -17.19 7.95
C ILE A 418 0.61 -15.74 8.17
N MET A 419 1.25 -15.13 7.19
CA MET A 419 1.60 -13.71 7.21
C MET A 419 1.22 -13.08 5.86
N TYR A 420 0.64 -11.89 5.93
CA TYR A 420 0.49 -10.96 4.81
C TYR A 420 0.49 -9.55 5.39
N LEU A 421 1.08 -8.60 4.68
CA LEU A 421 1.13 -7.22 5.13
C LEU A 421 -0.18 -6.51 4.84
N CYS A 422 -0.66 -5.78 5.83
CA CYS A 422 -1.81 -4.88 5.70
C CYS A 422 -1.32 -3.49 5.29
N TRP A 423 -2.01 -2.88 4.32
CA TRP A 423 -1.82 -1.47 3.94
C TRP A 423 -0.35 -1.07 3.82
N VAL A 424 0.39 -1.59 2.81
CA VAL A 424 1.81 -1.25 2.63
C VAL A 424 1.94 0.17 2.04
N ARG A 425 1.54 1.16 2.83
CA ARG A 425 1.52 2.59 2.52
C ARG A 425 2.83 3.28 2.87
N SER A 426 3.72 2.62 3.61
CA SER A 426 5.13 3.03 3.76
C SER A 426 6.06 1.83 3.57
N MET A 427 7.15 2.04 2.84
CA MET A 427 8.22 1.07 2.68
C MET A 427 9.55 1.78 2.40
N GLY A 428 10.65 1.08 2.65
CA GLY A 428 11.99 1.54 2.28
C GLY A 428 13.03 0.43 2.32
N VAL A 429 14.22 0.70 1.80
CA VAL A 429 15.39 -0.18 1.94
C VAL A 429 16.50 0.62 2.61
N ASP A 430 17.25 -0.01 3.52
CA ASP A 430 18.44 0.64 4.07
C ASP A 430 19.45 0.92 2.96
N ARG A 431 19.71 2.21 2.72
CA ARG A 431 20.55 2.69 1.62
C ARG A 431 21.96 2.08 1.60
N ASN A 432 22.49 1.73 2.77
CA ASN A 432 23.83 1.16 2.91
C ASN A 432 23.80 -0.33 3.27
N ASN A 433 22.61 -0.94 3.36
CA ASN A 433 22.46 -2.38 3.55
C ASN A 433 21.19 -2.89 2.82
N PRO A 434 21.29 -3.27 1.54
CA PRO A 434 20.12 -3.60 0.72
C PRO A 434 19.38 -4.86 1.17
N ARG A 435 19.91 -5.62 2.15
CA ARG A 435 19.20 -6.74 2.74
C ARG A 435 18.09 -6.30 3.70
N ARG A 436 18.17 -5.09 4.26
CA ARG A 436 17.20 -4.59 5.24
C ARG A 436 16.05 -3.89 4.53
N VAL A 437 14.94 -4.58 4.41
CA VAL A 437 13.72 -4.08 3.76
C VAL A 437 12.68 -3.77 4.81
N PHE A 438 12.06 -2.61 4.72
CA PHE A 438 11.08 -2.11 5.68
C PHE A 438 9.72 -2.00 5.03
N ALA A 439 8.68 -2.42 5.75
CA ALA A 439 7.29 -2.20 5.40
C ALA A 439 6.54 -1.78 6.67
N ASN A 440 5.94 -0.58 6.65
CA ASN A 440 5.44 0.09 7.85
C ASN A 440 6.55 0.16 8.92
N TYR A 441 6.36 -0.48 10.08
CA TYR A 441 7.36 -0.58 11.16
C TYR A 441 8.03 -1.95 11.24
N LEU A 442 7.82 -2.83 10.26
CA LEU A 442 8.40 -4.16 10.22
C LEU A 442 9.68 -4.15 9.36
N GLU A 443 10.70 -4.89 9.79
CA GLU A 443 11.96 -5.08 9.07
C GLU A 443 12.15 -6.55 8.71
N PHE A 444 12.58 -6.76 7.46
CA PHE A 444 12.89 -8.05 6.88
C PHE A 444 14.37 -8.09 6.49
N ASP A 445 15.03 -9.22 6.77
CA ASP A 445 16.30 -9.55 6.13
C ASP A 445 15.98 -10.31 4.84
N VAL A 446 16.43 -9.78 3.71
CA VAL A 446 16.03 -10.21 2.37
C VAL A 446 17.25 -10.50 1.51
N ASP A 447 17.29 -11.68 0.91
CA ASP A 447 18.11 -11.90 -0.27
C ASP A 447 17.39 -11.30 -1.49
N ILE A 448 17.88 -10.13 -1.94
CA ILE A 448 17.27 -9.37 -3.04
C ILE A 448 17.31 -10.12 -4.37
N VAL A 449 18.16 -11.14 -4.55
CA VAL A 449 18.25 -11.91 -5.80
C VAL A 449 17.29 -13.08 -5.76
N THR A 450 17.33 -13.91 -4.71
CA THR A 450 16.47 -15.11 -4.62
C THR A 450 15.06 -14.76 -4.20
N GLY A 451 14.91 -13.77 -3.31
CA GLY A 451 13.64 -13.39 -2.70
C GLY A 451 13.37 -14.09 -1.39
N ASP A 452 14.33 -14.86 -0.89
CA ASP A 452 14.25 -15.44 0.44
C ASP A 452 14.26 -14.32 1.46
N TRP A 453 13.34 -14.37 2.42
CA TRP A 453 13.22 -13.34 3.44
C TRP A 453 12.93 -13.96 4.81
N SER A 454 13.31 -13.24 5.85
CA SER A 454 12.90 -13.50 7.23
C SER A 454 12.42 -12.21 7.88
N PHE A 455 11.34 -12.30 8.65
CA PHE A 455 10.88 -11.18 9.48
C PHE A 455 11.79 -11.08 10.71
N THR A 456 12.49 -9.96 10.87
CA THR A 456 13.58 -9.85 11.86
C THR A 456 13.32 -8.85 12.96
N LYS A 457 12.61 -7.75 12.71
CA LYS A 457 12.33 -6.73 13.73
C LYS A 457 10.96 -6.08 13.61
N ASN A 458 10.33 -5.79 14.74
CA ASN A 458 9.18 -4.89 14.86
C ASN A 458 9.58 -3.65 15.66
N TRP A 459 9.49 -2.48 15.04
CA TRP A 459 9.93 -1.21 15.61
C TRP A 459 8.86 -0.48 16.44
N MET A 460 7.64 -1.04 16.58
CA MET A 460 6.47 -0.34 17.14
C MET A 460 6.43 -0.21 18.66
N ASN A 461 7.33 -0.82 19.44
CA ASN A 461 7.16 -0.76 20.90
C ASN A 461 7.23 0.66 21.49
N ASN A 462 8.17 1.48 21.02
CA ASN A 462 8.33 2.86 21.49
C ASN A 462 7.59 3.85 20.59
N PHE A 463 6.57 3.38 19.90
CA PHE A 463 5.70 4.17 19.05
C PHE A 463 5.05 5.33 19.83
N ILE A 464 4.95 6.50 19.20
CA ILE A 464 4.22 7.65 19.74
C ILE A 464 3.03 7.91 18.82
N TYR A 465 1.80 7.69 19.32
CA TYR A 465 0.56 7.81 18.53
C TYR A 465 0.41 9.15 17.81
N GLY A 466 0.77 10.26 18.46
CA GLY A 466 0.74 11.60 17.85
C GLY A 466 1.81 11.86 16.78
N LYS A 467 2.71 10.90 16.55
CA LYS A 467 3.82 10.96 15.58
C LYS A 467 3.72 9.83 14.56
N ASP A 468 2.53 9.28 14.34
CA ASP A 468 2.30 8.26 13.30
C ASP A 468 1.61 8.84 12.09
N ASN A 469 2.05 8.39 10.92
CA ASN A 469 1.36 8.58 9.66
C ASN A 469 1.70 7.37 8.78
N GLU A 470 0.69 6.60 8.42
CA GLU A 470 0.82 5.35 7.65
C GLU A 470 1.60 5.49 6.34
N PHE A 471 1.60 6.68 5.73
CA PHE A 471 2.33 6.93 4.49
C PHE A 471 3.82 7.24 4.71
N HIS A 472 4.21 7.54 5.96
CA HIS A 472 5.47 8.17 6.31
C HIS A 472 6.25 7.46 7.44
N ARG A 473 5.87 6.22 7.77
CA ARG A 473 6.56 5.38 8.77
C ARG A 473 7.99 5.07 8.31
N LEU A 474 8.99 5.38 9.14
CA LEU A 474 10.42 5.05 8.93
C LEU A 474 10.97 5.44 7.54
N LYS A 475 10.76 6.69 7.11
CA LYS A 475 11.27 7.12 5.79
C LYS A 475 12.80 7.18 5.74
N TRP A 476 13.33 6.85 4.56
CA TRP A 476 14.74 7.05 4.19
C TRP A 476 15.74 6.36 5.10
N VAL A 477 15.42 5.14 5.55
CA VAL A 477 16.29 4.37 6.41
C VAL A 477 17.72 4.31 5.86
N THR A 478 18.69 4.75 6.67
CA THR A 478 20.09 4.84 6.26
C THR A 478 20.98 4.45 7.44
N THR A 479 21.79 3.42 7.27
CA THR A 479 22.93 3.15 8.16
C THR A 479 24.05 4.12 7.86
N MET A 480 24.31 5.06 8.77
CA MET A 480 25.28 6.14 8.58
C MET A 480 26.71 5.72 8.98
N SER A 481 27.68 6.61 8.76
CA SER A 481 29.12 6.35 8.95
C SER A 481 29.54 6.03 10.39
N ASN A 482 28.70 6.29 11.39
CA ASN A 482 28.93 5.84 12.78
C ASN A 482 28.46 4.39 13.05
N GLY A 483 27.98 3.67 12.04
CA GLY A 483 27.49 2.29 12.13
C GLY A 483 26.08 2.14 12.69
N ARG A 484 25.35 3.24 12.94
CA ARG A 484 23.96 3.23 13.42
C ARG A 484 23.00 3.57 12.29
N THR A 485 21.74 3.16 12.47
CA THR A 485 20.69 3.33 11.47
C THR A 485 19.68 4.38 11.90
N TYR A 486 19.38 5.30 10.98
CA TYR A 486 18.46 6.40 11.20
C TYR A 486 17.38 6.44 10.14
N ALA A 487 16.24 7.03 10.48
CA ALA A 487 15.11 7.28 9.58
C ALA A 487 14.44 8.62 9.93
N PHE A 488 13.56 9.10 9.07
CA PHE A 488 12.61 10.16 9.42
C PHE A 488 11.29 9.57 9.90
N GLN A 489 10.74 10.19 10.95
CA GLN A 489 9.39 9.97 11.46
C GLN A 489 8.62 11.29 11.40
N GLU A 490 7.38 11.27 10.92
CA GLU A 490 6.55 12.47 10.92
C GLU A 490 6.09 12.80 12.35
N VAL A 491 6.17 14.08 12.74
CA VAL A 491 5.72 14.52 14.07
C VAL A 491 4.49 15.41 13.98
N LEU A 492 4.47 16.30 12.99
CA LEU A 492 3.36 17.17 12.64
C LEU A 492 3.33 17.30 11.12
N SER A 493 2.24 17.84 10.57
CA SER A 493 2.07 18.02 9.13
C SER A 493 3.21 18.82 8.45
N SER A 494 4.05 19.53 9.22
CA SER A 494 5.15 20.38 8.75
C SER A 494 6.55 20.05 9.31
N GLN A 495 6.76 18.94 10.03
CA GLN A 495 8.09 18.58 10.56
C GLN A 495 8.39 17.08 10.55
N TRP A 496 9.63 16.75 10.15
CA TRP A 496 10.26 15.45 10.36
C TRP A 496 11.05 15.45 11.66
N GLU A 497 11.09 14.32 12.34
CA GLU A 497 12.09 14.05 13.38
C GLU A 497 12.99 12.90 12.94
N VAL A 498 14.29 13.04 13.21
CA VAL A 498 15.26 11.97 13.03
C VAL A 498 15.09 10.96 14.17
N VAL A 499 14.87 9.70 13.82
CA VAL A 499 14.80 8.58 14.77
C VAL A 499 15.95 7.61 14.52
N GLU A 500 16.52 7.06 15.59
CA GLU A 500 17.47 5.94 15.51
C GLU A 500 16.74 4.61 15.74
N LEU A 501 17.07 3.61 14.93
CA LEU A 501 16.63 2.23 15.08
C LEU A 501 17.60 1.51 16.05
N SER A 502 17.29 1.56 17.35
CA SER A 502 18.18 1.11 18.44
C SER A 502 17.89 -0.32 18.93
N THR A 503 18.72 -0.85 19.83
CA THR A 503 18.50 -2.16 20.45
C THR A 503 17.22 -2.27 21.30
N PHE A 504 16.61 -1.14 21.68
CA PHE A 504 15.39 -1.08 22.49
C PHE A 504 14.19 -0.54 21.70
N GLY A 505 14.27 -0.50 20.37
CA GLY A 505 13.24 0.06 19.49
C GLY A 505 13.60 1.46 18.99
N LEU A 506 12.59 2.24 18.60
CA LEU A 506 12.80 3.60 18.11
C LEU A 506 13.29 4.52 19.22
N ARG A 507 14.40 5.22 18.95
CA ARG A 507 14.91 6.31 19.79
C ARG A 507 14.71 7.63 19.05
N TYR A 508 13.80 8.45 19.55
CA TYR A 508 13.58 9.81 19.09
C TYR A 508 14.77 10.70 19.49
N THR A 509 15.43 11.34 18.51
CA THR A 509 16.66 12.10 18.76
C THR A 509 16.40 13.53 19.24
N GLY A 510 15.18 14.05 19.05
CA GLY A 510 14.86 15.46 19.23
C GLY A 510 15.40 16.37 18.12
N ILE A 511 16.02 15.82 17.07
CA ILE A 511 16.46 16.58 15.90
C ILE A 511 15.30 16.69 14.92
N TYR A 512 14.84 17.92 14.72
CA TYR A 512 13.77 18.23 13.79
C TYR A 512 14.32 18.81 12.49
N ILE A 513 13.75 18.36 11.38
CA ILE A 513 13.99 18.89 10.04
C ILE A 513 12.67 19.48 9.56
N ASP A 514 12.70 20.73 9.08
CA ASP A 514 11.53 21.33 8.45
C ASP A 514 11.03 20.41 7.34
N LYS A 515 9.76 20.01 7.42
CA LYS A 515 9.16 19.18 6.38
C LYS A 515 8.95 20.05 5.16
N SER A 516 9.92 20.03 4.26
CA SER A 516 9.54 19.91 2.86
C SER A 516 9.15 18.45 2.65
N ASP A 517 8.05 18.21 1.94
CA ASP A 517 7.67 16.85 1.49
C ASP A 517 8.81 16.17 0.71
N THR A 518 9.80 16.97 0.30
CA THR A 518 10.93 16.62 -0.51
C THR A 518 12.22 16.24 0.24
N ALA A 519 12.24 16.33 1.58
CA ALA A 519 13.45 16.03 2.36
C ALA A 519 13.77 14.53 2.39
N ILE A 520 15.02 14.16 2.10
CA ILE A 520 15.50 12.77 2.07
C ILE A 520 16.88 12.62 2.74
N PHE A 521 17.17 11.45 3.30
CA PHE A 521 18.56 11.03 3.55
C PHE A 521 19.18 10.49 2.27
N MET A 522 20.46 10.82 2.06
CA MET A 522 21.32 10.28 1.00
C MET A 522 22.18 9.13 1.54
N GLU A 523 22.83 8.35 0.65
CA GLU A 523 23.71 7.23 1.04
C GLU A 523 24.86 7.66 1.97
N ASP A 524 25.36 8.89 1.82
CA ASP A 524 26.40 9.47 2.69
C ASP A 524 25.87 10.07 4.00
N GLY A 525 24.55 10.04 4.22
CA GLY A 525 23.87 10.63 5.36
C GLY A 525 23.57 12.12 5.23
N ASN A 526 23.89 12.76 4.10
CA ASN A 526 23.46 14.13 3.82
C ASN A 526 21.94 14.21 3.75
N ILE A 527 21.40 15.38 4.09
CA ILE A 527 19.98 15.69 3.85
C ILE A 527 19.88 16.49 2.57
N ARG A 528 19.03 16.03 1.65
CA ARG A 528 18.69 16.76 0.44
C ARG A 528 17.22 17.11 0.42
N LYS A 529 16.90 18.29 -0.12
CA LYS A 529 15.53 18.71 -0.38
C LYS A 529 15.42 19.52 -1.67
N PHE A 530 14.20 19.62 -2.18
CA PHE A 530 13.83 20.50 -3.28
C PHE A 530 12.72 21.45 -2.83
N ASP A 531 12.84 22.74 -3.17
CA ASP A 531 11.80 23.72 -2.84
C ASP A 531 10.49 23.30 -3.55
N ALA A 532 9.39 23.21 -2.79
CA ALA A 532 8.09 22.77 -3.31
C ALA A 532 7.10 23.94 -3.36
N ILE A 533 6.19 23.92 -4.34
CA ILE A 533 5.14 24.92 -4.49
C ILE A 533 3.84 24.26 -4.96
N GLN A 534 2.71 24.63 -4.35
CA GLN A 534 1.43 23.96 -4.63
C GLN A 534 0.76 24.43 -5.93
N VAL A 535 0.73 25.73 -6.21
CA VAL A 535 0.00 26.30 -7.36
C VAL A 535 0.91 27.22 -8.16
N ILE A 536 0.93 27.05 -9.49
CA ILE A 536 1.58 27.96 -10.43
C ILE A 536 0.61 28.30 -11.55
N THR A 537 0.22 29.56 -11.65
CA THR A 537 -0.69 30.07 -12.69
C THR A 537 -0.02 31.01 -13.69
N ASN A 538 1.19 31.50 -13.37
CA ASN A 538 2.00 32.42 -14.18
C ASN A 538 3.47 32.07 -13.99
N GLU A 539 4.36 32.64 -14.82
CA GLU A 539 5.81 32.54 -14.63
C GLU A 539 6.21 32.98 -13.20
N ARG A 540 7.10 32.22 -12.56
CA ARG A 540 7.58 32.46 -11.19
C ARG A 540 9.09 32.32 -11.09
N SER A 541 9.60 32.87 -9.98
CA SER A 541 10.99 32.72 -9.57
C SER A 541 11.40 31.24 -9.45
N PRO A 542 12.70 30.94 -9.63
CA PRO A 542 13.19 29.56 -9.58
C PRO A 542 12.95 28.85 -8.24
N LEU A 543 12.85 27.52 -8.32
CA LEU A 543 12.94 26.60 -7.19
C LEU A 543 14.36 26.03 -7.11
N PHE A 544 14.79 25.71 -5.89
CA PHE A 544 16.16 25.29 -5.65
C PHE A 544 16.24 23.88 -5.07
N TRP A 545 17.25 23.13 -5.53
CA TRP A 545 17.73 21.96 -4.81
C TRP A 545 18.72 22.40 -3.75
N ARG A 546 18.58 21.85 -2.55
CA ARG A 546 19.34 22.22 -1.37
C ARG A 546 19.88 21.01 -0.66
N GLU A 547 21.05 21.16 -0.05
CA GLU A 547 21.73 20.09 0.66
C GLU A 547 22.33 20.57 1.98
N LYS A 548 22.27 19.70 2.97
CA LYS A 548 22.98 19.81 4.25
C LYS A 548 23.93 18.63 4.38
N THR A 549 25.23 18.90 4.47
CA THR A 549 26.25 17.87 4.61
C THR A 549 26.28 17.31 6.03
N LEU A 550 26.34 15.98 6.18
CA LEU A 550 26.59 15.32 7.46
C LEU A 550 28.05 15.58 7.85
N ILE A 551 28.26 16.31 8.95
CA ILE A 551 29.60 16.74 9.39
C ILE A 551 30.11 15.97 10.61
N GLY A 552 29.26 15.22 11.30
CA GLY A 552 29.66 14.42 12.45
C GLY A 552 28.49 13.93 13.29
N PHE A 553 28.80 13.53 14.52
CA PHE A 553 27.83 13.04 15.50
C PHE A 553 28.20 13.54 16.90
N GLU A 554 27.20 13.85 17.72
CA GLU A 554 27.34 14.13 19.15
C GLU A 554 26.35 13.22 19.90
N ASP A 555 26.83 12.43 20.86
CA ASP A 555 26.03 11.43 21.59
C ASP A 555 25.21 10.48 20.68
N ASN A 556 25.79 10.10 19.53
CA ASN A 556 25.15 9.32 18.46
C ASN A 556 23.98 10.04 17.76
N ASN A 557 23.84 11.34 17.92
CA ASN A 557 22.91 12.15 17.14
C ASN A 557 23.68 12.75 15.95
N PRO A 558 23.17 12.60 14.71
CA PRO A 558 23.81 13.19 13.53
C PRO A 558 23.79 14.72 13.58
N ILE A 559 24.87 15.33 13.11
CA ILE A 559 25.04 16.79 13.00
C ILE A 559 25.24 17.13 11.54
N TRP A 560 24.44 18.08 11.05
CA TRP A 560 24.56 18.62 9.71
C TRP A 560 25.07 20.05 9.71
N GLY A 561 25.82 20.40 8.67
CA GLY A 561 26.26 21.76 8.41
C GLY A 561 25.15 22.69 7.91
N ASP A 562 25.57 23.87 7.48
CA ASP A 562 24.69 24.85 6.84
C ASP A 562 24.11 24.32 5.53
N GLU A 563 22.93 24.82 5.18
CA GLU A 563 22.24 24.47 3.94
C GLU A 563 22.81 25.25 2.76
N ILE A 564 23.14 24.55 1.67
CA ILE A 564 23.65 25.15 0.42
C ILE A 564 22.72 24.86 -0.75
N ILE A 565 22.73 25.73 -1.77
CA ILE A 565 22.04 25.51 -3.04
C ILE A 565 22.95 24.69 -3.96
N ILE A 566 22.39 23.64 -4.56
CA ILE A 566 23.12 22.72 -5.45
C ILE A 566 22.52 22.66 -6.87
N GLY A 567 21.53 23.49 -7.17
CA GLY A 567 20.92 23.59 -8.50
C GLY A 567 19.66 24.46 -8.47
N SER A 568 19.24 24.95 -9.64
CA SER A 568 18.06 25.81 -9.81
C SER A 568 17.22 25.37 -11.01
N SER A 569 15.88 25.36 -10.87
CA SER A 569 14.97 24.99 -11.97
C SER A 569 15.00 26.01 -13.12
N GLY A 570 15.65 27.15 -12.93
CA GLY A 570 15.40 28.35 -13.73
C GLY A 570 13.98 28.87 -13.47
N ASN A 571 13.55 29.87 -14.23
CA ASN A 571 12.16 30.34 -14.18
C ASN A 571 11.20 29.20 -14.55
N ILE A 572 10.07 29.14 -13.85
CA ILE A 572 9.08 28.07 -14.00
C ILE A 572 7.71 28.64 -14.34
N ASP A 573 6.90 27.82 -14.98
CA ASP A 573 5.53 28.10 -15.39
C ASP A 573 4.59 26.91 -15.05
N ALA A 574 3.34 26.98 -15.53
CA ALA A 574 2.35 25.92 -15.33
C ALA A 574 2.75 24.58 -16.01
N ASN A 575 3.62 24.64 -17.02
CA ASN A 575 3.98 23.50 -17.86
C ASN A 575 5.28 22.84 -17.38
N SER A 576 5.94 23.44 -16.40
CA SER A 576 7.21 22.97 -15.85
C SER A 576 6.99 21.69 -15.01
N PRO A 577 7.84 20.66 -15.14
CA PRO A 577 7.71 19.39 -14.43
C PRO A 577 8.21 19.48 -12.99
N ILE A 578 7.63 20.36 -12.19
CA ILE A 578 8.04 20.60 -10.79
C ILE A 578 7.23 19.76 -9.81
N PHE A 579 7.84 19.41 -8.68
CA PHE A 579 7.09 18.78 -7.59
C PHE A 579 6.06 19.77 -7.03
N ARG A 580 4.79 19.54 -7.36
CA ARG A 580 3.63 20.21 -6.78
C ARG A 580 3.13 19.25 -5.70
N SER A 581 3.08 19.65 -4.43
CA SER A 581 2.58 18.82 -3.30
C SER A 581 1.07 18.54 -3.40
N THR A 582 0.63 17.92 -4.49
CA THR A 582 -0.76 17.87 -4.98
C THR A 582 -1.41 16.53 -4.71
N ILE A 583 -0.56 15.55 -4.40
CA ILE A 583 -0.88 14.30 -3.72
C ILE A 583 -0.06 14.34 -2.44
N GLY A 584 -0.71 14.47 -1.27
CA GLY A 584 -0.07 14.58 0.05
C GLY A 584 0.78 13.36 0.46
N HIS A 585 0.86 12.35 -0.41
CA HIS A 585 1.57 11.09 -0.23
C HIS A 585 2.64 10.86 -1.31
N ASN A 586 2.90 11.82 -2.21
CA ASN A 586 3.93 11.70 -3.24
C ASN A 586 5.34 11.98 -2.72
N PHE A 587 6.31 11.34 -3.36
CA PHE A 587 7.70 11.38 -2.95
C PHE A 587 8.49 12.20 -3.96
N PRO A 588 9.39 13.06 -3.48
CA PRO A 588 10.20 13.89 -4.34
C PRO A 588 11.07 13.07 -5.28
N PRO A 589 11.57 13.72 -6.34
CA PRO A 589 12.70 13.25 -7.11
C PRO A 589 13.84 12.72 -6.24
N ARG A 590 14.15 11.44 -6.43
CA ARG A 590 15.27 10.77 -5.80
C ARG A 590 16.56 11.08 -6.56
N ALA A 591 17.56 11.54 -5.82
CA ALA A 591 18.99 11.41 -6.12
C ALA A 591 19.53 12.07 -7.41
N ASP A 592 20.84 12.20 -7.45
CA ASP A 592 21.59 12.55 -8.66
C ASP A 592 21.66 11.32 -9.56
N THR A 593 21.54 11.49 -10.86
CA THR A 593 22.08 10.48 -11.77
C THR A 593 23.60 10.44 -11.66
N SER A 594 24.24 9.37 -12.12
CA SER A 594 25.71 9.32 -12.21
C SER A 594 26.30 10.34 -13.19
N SER A 595 25.45 11.06 -13.93
CA SER A 595 25.82 12.18 -14.82
C SER A 595 25.53 13.54 -14.18
N ASP A 596 25.38 13.59 -12.86
CA ASP A 596 25.11 14.80 -12.06
C ASP A 596 23.82 15.52 -12.46
N LEU A 597 22.75 14.77 -12.74
CA LEU A 597 21.43 15.36 -13.00
C LEU A 597 20.53 15.27 -11.77
N LEU A 598 19.97 16.42 -11.40
CA LEU A 598 18.92 16.59 -10.41
C LEU A 598 17.57 16.42 -11.11
N ILE A 599 16.82 15.40 -10.72
CA ILE A 599 15.54 15.10 -11.35
C ILE A 599 14.42 15.92 -10.72
N SER A 600 13.37 16.20 -11.49
CA SER A 600 12.11 16.78 -11.06
C SER A 600 10.94 15.98 -11.64
N PHE A 601 9.89 15.78 -10.83
CA PHE A 601 8.72 15.00 -11.23
C PHE A 601 7.45 15.64 -10.67
N GLU A 602 6.42 15.72 -11.51
CA GLU A 602 5.09 16.12 -11.12
C GLU A 602 4.10 14.97 -11.33
N GLY A 603 3.52 14.50 -10.22
CA GLY A 603 2.68 13.31 -10.21
C GLY A 603 1.23 13.52 -10.63
N GLY A 604 0.83 14.72 -11.05
CA GLY A 604 -0.54 15.06 -11.44
C GLY A 604 -1.52 15.12 -10.27
N SER A 605 -2.66 15.77 -10.49
CA SER A 605 -3.76 15.87 -9.53
C SER A 605 -5.10 15.75 -10.24
N SER A 606 -6.14 15.29 -9.53
CA SER A 606 -7.52 15.40 -10.02
C SER A 606 -8.00 16.86 -10.09
N ASN A 607 -7.30 17.78 -9.44
CA ASN A 607 -7.59 19.21 -9.51
C ASN A 607 -6.64 19.90 -10.52
N THR A 608 -7.24 20.53 -11.53
CA THR A 608 -6.54 21.18 -12.65
C THR A 608 -5.64 22.34 -12.22
N ASP A 609 -5.88 22.96 -11.07
CA ASP A 609 -5.04 24.05 -10.54
C ASP A 609 -3.65 23.58 -10.08
N TYR A 610 -3.46 22.27 -10.02
CA TYR A 610 -2.36 21.60 -9.35
C TYR A 610 -1.58 20.65 -10.27
N ALA A 611 -2.08 20.31 -11.46
CA ALA A 611 -1.39 19.43 -12.40
C ALA A 611 -0.67 20.24 -13.47
N SER A 612 0.48 19.76 -13.95
CA SER A 612 0.97 20.23 -15.25
C SER A 612 0.02 19.75 -16.35
N ASP A 613 -0.27 20.58 -17.34
CA ASP A 613 -0.99 20.15 -18.54
C ASP A 613 -0.05 19.59 -19.62
N LYS A 614 1.27 19.69 -19.40
CA LYS A 614 2.29 19.38 -20.41
C LYS A 614 3.38 18.46 -19.91
N TYR A 615 4.36 18.91 -19.14
CA TYR A 615 5.52 18.07 -18.78
C TYR A 615 5.46 17.57 -17.34
N HIS A 616 5.69 16.28 -17.15
CA HIS A 616 5.67 15.66 -15.82
C HIS A 616 7.04 15.21 -15.32
N LEU A 617 8.06 15.13 -16.18
CA LEU A 617 9.42 14.77 -15.78
C LEU A 617 10.45 15.74 -16.38
N GLY A 618 11.45 16.15 -15.61
CA GLY A 618 12.55 16.97 -16.10
C GLY A 618 13.84 16.78 -15.31
N ALA A 619 14.95 17.29 -15.85
CA ALA A 619 16.23 17.26 -15.15
C ALA A 619 17.06 18.53 -15.32
N THR A 620 17.75 18.89 -14.25
CA THR A 620 18.66 20.04 -14.15
C THR A 620 20.07 19.54 -13.85
N LYS A 621 21.09 20.15 -14.47
CA LYS A 621 22.48 19.84 -14.12
C LYS A 621 22.78 20.30 -12.69
N LYS A 622 23.45 19.47 -11.89
CA LYS A 622 23.95 19.88 -10.58
C LYS A 622 24.85 21.12 -10.71
N ASN A 623 24.63 22.10 -9.84
CA ASN A 623 25.21 23.45 -9.87
C ASN A 623 24.84 24.27 -11.13
N GLY A 624 23.87 23.81 -11.92
CA GLY A 624 23.34 24.50 -13.08
C GLY A 624 22.00 25.18 -12.83
N GLU A 625 21.49 25.80 -13.88
CA GLU A 625 20.20 26.49 -13.92
C GLU A 625 19.38 25.99 -15.12
N GLY A 626 18.08 25.79 -14.92
CA GLY A 626 17.15 25.38 -15.97
C GLY A 626 17.08 23.87 -16.18
N PHE A 627 16.07 23.43 -16.93
CA PHE A 627 15.94 22.03 -17.33
C PHE A 627 16.75 21.77 -18.61
N LEU A 628 17.63 20.76 -18.57
CA LEU A 628 18.28 20.23 -19.78
C LEU A 628 17.29 19.47 -20.65
N TRP A 629 16.33 18.81 -20.04
CA TRP A 629 15.28 18.14 -20.79
C TRP A 629 14.00 18.10 -19.96
N LYS A 630 12.88 18.05 -20.69
CA LYS A 630 11.53 17.85 -20.17
C LYS A 630 10.87 16.74 -21.00
N THR A 631 10.17 15.83 -20.35
CA THR A 631 9.53 14.68 -21.00
C THR A 631 8.29 14.26 -20.20
N ALA A 632 7.74 13.08 -20.51
CA ALA A 632 6.48 12.58 -19.97
C ALA A 632 5.33 13.56 -20.25
N ILE A 633 5.05 13.79 -21.54
CA ILE A 633 4.00 14.72 -21.95
C ILE A 633 2.63 14.18 -21.52
N GLY A 634 1.82 15.01 -20.88
CA GLY A 634 0.46 14.71 -20.46
C GLY A 634 -0.44 14.33 -21.65
N THR A 635 -1.28 13.31 -21.49
CA THR A 635 -2.38 13.08 -22.44
C THR A 635 -3.43 14.18 -22.31
N ASP A 636 -4.26 14.36 -23.34
CA ASP A 636 -5.46 15.18 -23.20
C ASP A 636 -6.33 14.65 -22.03
N PRO A 637 -6.90 15.50 -21.15
CA PRO A 637 -7.78 15.06 -20.07
C PRO A 637 -9.01 14.26 -20.54
N SER A 638 -9.40 14.38 -21.82
CA SER A 638 -10.47 13.60 -22.45
C SER A 638 -10.00 12.25 -23.04
N TYR A 639 -8.72 11.90 -22.90
CA TYR A 639 -8.17 10.63 -23.38
C TYR A 639 -8.90 9.43 -22.77
N THR A 640 -9.24 8.45 -23.62
CA THR A 640 -10.00 7.23 -23.23
C THR A 640 -9.37 5.93 -23.78
N GLY A 641 -8.10 5.99 -24.21
CA GLY A 641 -7.39 4.87 -24.82
C GLY A 641 -6.71 3.93 -23.81
N ASP A 642 -5.93 2.98 -24.32
CA ASP A 642 -5.11 2.06 -23.51
C ASP A 642 -4.02 2.81 -22.74
N TYR A 643 -3.35 2.16 -21.78
CA TYR A 643 -2.25 2.83 -21.09
C TYR A 643 -1.15 3.25 -22.09
N PRO A 644 -0.68 4.52 -22.09
CA PRO A 644 0.31 4.99 -23.05
C PRO A 644 1.65 4.25 -22.92
N ASN A 645 2.04 3.51 -23.96
CA ASN A 645 3.33 2.82 -24.01
C ASN A 645 4.47 3.67 -24.61
N ASN A 646 4.21 4.92 -24.94
CA ASN A 646 5.13 5.82 -25.66
C ASN A 646 5.80 6.88 -24.77
N GLY A 647 5.66 6.81 -23.45
CA GLY A 647 6.26 7.82 -22.56
C GLY A 647 5.29 8.82 -21.98
N MET A 648 4.08 8.92 -22.53
CA MET A 648 3.11 9.92 -22.09
C MET A 648 2.62 9.66 -20.66
N PHE A 649 2.29 10.74 -19.98
CA PHE A 649 1.70 10.73 -18.66
C PHE A 649 0.18 10.78 -18.79
N ASP A 650 -0.53 9.71 -18.44
CA ASP A 650 -1.98 9.66 -18.66
C ASP A 650 -2.73 10.50 -17.62
N MET A 651 -3.36 11.58 -18.10
CA MET A 651 -4.24 12.47 -17.34
C MET A 651 -5.73 12.24 -17.65
N GLY A 652 -6.03 11.36 -18.61
CA GLY A 652 -7.40 11.01 -18.98
C GLY A 652 -7.91 9.81 -18.20
N ASN A 653 -8.78 9.03 -18.82
CA ASN A 653 -9.28 7.75 -18.31
C ASN A 653 -9.96 7.80 -16.92
N GLY A 654 -10.34 9.00 -16.45
CA GLY A 654 -11.00 9.22 -15.15
C GLY A 654 -10.07 9.01 -13.96
N VAL A 655 -8.75 9.01 -14.17
CA VAL A 655 -7.78 8.80 -13.11
C VAL A 655 -7.85 9.88 -12.04
N GLN A 656 -7.62 9.49 -10.80
CA GLN A 656 -7.33 10.38 -9.68
C GLN A 656 -5.93 10.05 -9.20
N TYR A 657 -5.16 11.08 -8.89
CA TYR A 657 -3.80 10.93 -8.36
C TYR A 657 -2.93 9.98 -9.20
N PRO A 658 -2.49 10.37 -10.41
CA PRO A 658 -1.89 9.41 -11.34
C PRO A 658 -0.48 8.93 -10.97
N GLY A 659 0.40 9.84 -10.57
CA GLY A 659 1.82 9.57 -10.37
C GLY A 659 2.17 9.28 -8.91
N GLY A 660 3.12 8.39 -8.69
CA GLY A 660 3.64 8.04 -7.36
C GLY A 660 5.13 8.32 -7.20
N VAL A 661 5.94 7.27 -7.00
CA VAL A 661 7.37 7.42 -6.68
C VAL A 661 8.25 7.53 -7.92
N ILE A 662 9.35 8.27 -7.77
CA ILE A 662 10.46 8.33 -8.74
C ILE A 662 11.73 7.75 -8.13
N LEU A 663 12.41 6.89 -8.88
CA LEU A 663 13.57 6.11 -8.49
C LEU A 663 14.72 6.38 -9.46
N VAL A 664 15.92 6.65 -8.94
CA VAL A 664 17.10 6.90 -9.77
C VAL A 664 18.21 5.96 -9.32
N LYS A 665 18.84 5.29 -10.29
CA LYS A 665 20.07 4.52 -10.07
C LYS A 665 20.99 4.67 -11.28
N GLU A 666 22.18 5.20 -11.03
CA GLU A 666 23.16 5.51 -12.07
C GLU A 666 22.54 6.43 -13.14
N ARG A 667 22.49 6.01 -14.40
CA ARG A 667 21.90 6.79 -15.51
C ARG A 667 20.42 6.48 -15.74
N SER A 668 19.83 5.57 -14.97
CA SER A 668 18.45 5.13 -15.12
C SER A 668 17.52 5.87 -14.16
N ILE A 669 16.39 6.31 -14.70
CA ILE A 669 15.33 7.03 -13.99
C ILE A 669 14.05 6.24 -14.19
N PHE A 670 13.36 5.90 -13.12
CA PHE A 670 12.09 5.22 -13.15
C PHE A 670 11.05 6.09 -12.47
N TRP A 671 9.87 6.23 -13.06
CA TRP A 671 8.74 6.83 -12.38
C TRP A 671 7.55 5.88 -12.43
N ASN A 672 6.82 5.84 -11.32
CA ASN A 672 5.63 5.03 -11.15
C ASN A 672 4.37 5.83 -11.49
N TYR A 673 3.44 5.13 -12.13
CA TYR A 673 2.06 5.52 -12.32
C TYR A 673 1.19 4.53 -11.55
N HIS A 674 0.59 4.98 -10.45
CA HIS A 674 -0.32 4.15 -9.65
C HIS A 674 -1.78 4.33 -10.08
N GLY A 675 -2.14 5.50 -10.61
CA GLY A 675 -3.41 5.72 -11.31
C GLY A 675 -4.65 5.25 -10.55
N GLU A 676 -4.94 5.90 -9.42
CA GLU A 676 -6.13 5.57 -8.64
C GLU A 676 -7.40 5.79 -9.49
N PHE A 677 -8.31 4.82 -9.49
CA PHE A 677 -9.53 4.84 -10.33
C PHE A 677 -9.32 4.96 -11.84
N TRP A 678 -8.10 4.74 -12.37
CA TRP A 678 -7.87 4.65 -13.81
C TRP A 678 -8.80 3.61 -14.46
N LYS A 679 -9.71 4.06 -15.32
CA LYS A 679 -10.83 3.26 -15.86
C LYS A 679 -11.61 2.50 -14.77
N ASN A 680 -11.86 3.14 -13.64
CA ASN A 680 -12.44 2.55 -12.43
C ASN A 680 -11.65 1.34 -11.91
N MET A 681 -10.33 1.36 -11.96
CA MET A 681 -9.43 0.35 -11.35
C MET A 681 -8.12 1.01 -10.89
N GLN A 682 -7.20 0.19 -10.38
CA GLN A 682 -5.85 0.60 -10.03
C GLN A 682 -4.88 0.32 -11.18
N THR A 683 -3.75 1.00 -11.18
CA THR A 683 -2.62 0.68 -12.05
C THR A 683 -1.34 0.51 -11.23
N ASN A 684 -0.37 -0.17 -11.82
CA ASN A 684 0.98 -0.27 -11.32
C ASN A 684 1.92 -0.32 -12.52
N LYS A 685 2.10 0.84 -13.16
CA LYS A 685 2.98 0.98 -14.31
C LYS A 685 4.25 1.71 -13.91
N PHE A 686 5.36 1.30 -14.51
CA PHE A 686 6.64 1.97 -14.38
C PHE A 686 7.16 2.33 -15.77
N GLN A 687 7.72 3.52 -15.86
CA GLN A 687 8.39 4.01 -17.04
C GLN A 687 9.88 4.16 -16.74
N HIS A 688 10.72 3.59 -17.61
CA HIS A 688 12.18 3.66 -17.50
C HIS A 688 12.71 4.65 -18.51
N VAL A 689 13.24 5.78 -18.04
CA VAL A 689 13.82 6.88 -18.81
C VAL A 689 15.33 6.91 -18.55
N TYR A 690 16.13 7.20 -19.58
CA TYR A 690 17.57 7.39 -19.42
C TYR A 690 17.90 8.85 -19.12
N ASP A 691 19.07 9.12 -18.56
CA ASP A 691 19.48 10.47 -18.15
C ASP A 691 19.60 11.50 -19.29
N ASN A 692 19.41 11.10 -20.55
CA ASN A 692 19.26 12.00 -21.70
C ASN A 692 17.80 12.40 -21.98
N GLY A 693 16.83 11.95 -21.18
CA GLY A 693 15.40 12.26 -21.30
C GLY A 693 14.61 11.31 -22.21
N LEU A 694 15.25 10.32 -22.84
CA LEU A 694 14.59 9.36 -23.74
C LEU A 694 14.11 8.11 -23.00
N LEU A 695 12.94 7.60 -23.41
CA LEU A 695 12.33 6.40 -22.85
C LEU A 695 13.09 5.13 -23.27
N LEU A 696 13.36 4.24 -22.32
CA LEU A 696 13.92 2.89 -22.53
C LEU A 696 12.86 1.80 -22.55
N GLY A 697 11.75 1.97 -21.82
CA GLY A 697 10.63 1.03 -21.84
C GLY A 697 9.57 1.31 -20.78
N VAL A 698 8.46 0.59 -20.89
CA VAL A 698 7.31 0.64 -19.97
C VAL A 698 7.01 -0.79 -19.52
N PHE A 699 6.76 -0.98 -18.22
CA PHE A 699 6.43 -2.29 -17.65
C PHE A 699 5.42 -2.16 -16.50
N GLY A 700 4.95 -3.30 -15.99
CA GLY A 700 3.92 -3.37 -14.96
C GLY A 700 2.51 -3.58 -15.52
N VAL A 701 1.51 -3.44 -14.65
CA VAL A 701 0.14 -3.92 -14.87
C VAL A 701 -0.86 -2.78 -14.75
N ALA A 702 -1.81 -2.70 -15.68
CA ALA A 702 -3.02 -1.90 -15.50
C ALA A 702 -4.19 -2.85 -15.21
N GLY A 703 -4.88 -2.66 -14.08
CA GLY A 703 -5.87 -3.61 -13.60
C GLY A 703 -7.02 -3.83 -14.58
N ASN A 704 -7.46 -2.76 -15.25
CA ASN A 704 -8.57 -2.83 -16.19
C ASN A 704 -8.26 -3.67 -17.43
N GLU A 705 -7.03 -3.55 -17.95
CA GLU A 705 -6.55 -4.33 -19.10
C GLU A 705 -6.46 -5.83 -18.76
N GLN A 706 -6.00 -6.18 -17.55
CA GLN A 706 -5.88 -7.58 -17.13
C GLN A 706 -7.22 -8.24 -16.83
N ASN A 707 -8.18 -7.47 -16.31
CA ASN A 707 -9.48 -8.00 -15.90
C ASN A 707 -10.55 -7.82 -16.99
N ASN A 708 -10.18 -7.49 -18.24
CA ASN A 708 -11.11 -7.25 -19.36
C ASN A 708 -12.25 -6.29 -19.02
N GLY A 709 -11.94 -5.20 -18.29
CA GLY A 709 -12.95 -4.23 -17.85
C GLY A 709 -13.91 -4.72 -16.77
N SER A 710 -13.69 -5.90 -16.16
CA SER A 710 -14.46 -6.37 -15.02
C SER A 710 -14.29 -5.40 -13.86
N LYS A 711 -15.38 -4.80 -13.36
CA LYS A 711 -15.36 -3.79 -12.28
C LYS A 711 -14.40 -4.15 -11.12
N VAL A 712 -13.89 -3.13 -10.41
CA VAL A 712 -13.10 -3.20 -9.14
C VAL A 712 -13.39 -4.45 -8.29
N TRP A 713 -14.66 -4.81 -8.13
CA TRP A 713 -15.15 -5.88 -7.26
C TRP A 713 -14.79 -7.32 -7.71
N GLY A 714 -14.23 -7.51 -8.90
CA GLY A 714 -13.72 -8.80 -9.42
C GLY A 714 -12.20 -8.92 -9.38
N GLN A 715 -11.52 -8.01 -8.66
CA GLN A 715 -10.07 -7.95 -8.57
C GLN A 715 -9.48 -9.27 -8.12
N ILE A 716 -8.66 -9.83 -9.00
CA ILE A 716 -7.75 -10.90 -8.67
C ILE A 716 -6.35 -10.30 -8.75
N GLY A 717 -5.57 -10.40 -7.67
CA GLY A 717 -4.16 -10.05 -7.72
C GLY A 717 -3.49 -10.91 -8.79
N VAL A 718 -2.93 -10.29 -9.82
CA VAL A 718 -2.09 -10.96 -10.83
C VAL A 718 -0.65 -10.50 -10.64
N PRO A 719 0.36 -11.32 -10.99
CA PRO A 719 1.77 -10.92 -10.90
C PRO A 719 2.02 -9.49 -11.40
N GLY A 720 2.57 -8.63 -10.54
CA GLY A 720 2.86 -7.23 -10.85
C GLY A 720 1.72 -6.23 -10.63
N MET A 721 0.49 -6.67 -10.30
CA MET A 721 -0.62 -5.79 -9.96
C MET A 721 -0.48 -5.27 -8.52
N ALA A 722 -0.59 -3.97 -8.28
CA ALA A 722 -0.54 -3.41 -6.92
C ALA A 722 -1.59 -2.31 -6.75
N GLY A 723 -2.17 -2.22 -5.55
CA GLY A 723 -3.08 -1.14 -5.15
C GLY A 723 -2.27 -0.01 -4.54
N ASN A 724 -2.59 1.24 -4.89
CA ASN A 724 -1.98 2.44 -4.31
C ASN A 724 -0.46 2.34 -4.13
N ASN A 725 0.23 1.92 -5.18
CA ASN A 725 1.69 1.83 -5.19
C ASN A 725 2.30 3.24 -5.17
N LEU A 726 2.32 3.87 -4.01
CA LEU A 726 2.76 5.24 -3.83
C LEU A 726 4.24 5.33 -3.41
N LYS A 727 4.89 4.18 -3.15
CA LYS A 727 6.16 4.08 -2.43
C LYS A 727 7.04 3.02 -3.05
N GLY A 728 8.33 3.32 -3.17
CA GLY A 728 9.29 2.34 -3.65
C GLY A 728 10.73 2.72 -3.37
N ASP A 729 11.61 1.74 -3.52
CA ASP A 729 13.05 1.85 -3.48
C ASP A 729 13.72 1.14 -4.66
N ILE A 730 14.98 1.44 -4.91
CA ILE A 730 15.78 0.79 -5.96
C ILE A 730 17.17 0.48 -5.44
N VAL A 731 17.61 -0.76 -5.66
CA VAL A 731 18.96 -1.21 -5.33
C VAL A 731 19.63 -1.85 -6.55
N LYS A 732 20.96 -1.83 -6.57
CA LYS A 732 21.77 -2.51 -7.60
C LYS A 732 22.46 -3.69 -6.94
N ILE A 733 22.29 -4.89 -7.51
CA ILE A 733 23.00 -6.11 -7.09
C ILE A 733 23.66 -6.71 -8.32
N GLY A 734 25.00 -6.72 -8.34
CA GLY A 734 25.75 -7.09 -9.54
C GLY A 734 25.48 -6.11 -10.69
N GLU A 735 24.98 -6.63 -11.81
CA GLU A 735 24.69 -5.85 -13.02
C GLU A 735 23.22 -5.48 -13.17
N ASP A 736 22.36 -5.98 -12.28
CA ASP A 736 20.92 -5.83 -12.35
C ASP A 736 20.41 -4.82 -11.31
N TYR A 737 19.29 -4.18 -11.61
CA TYR A 737 18.56 -3.37 -10.65
C TYR A 737 17.35 -4.13 -10.12
N TYR A 738 16.98 -3.81 -8.88
CA TYR A 738 15.82 -4.33 -8.22
C TYR A 738 14.99 -3.17 -7.68
N ILE A 739 13.77 -3.04 -8.18
CA ILE A 739 12.80 -2.06 -7.70
C ILE A 739 11.91 -2.78 -6.69
N LEU A 740 11.89 -2.26 -5.46
CA LEU A 740 10.98 -2.71 -4.42
C LEU A 740 9.88 -1.68 -4.26
N HIS A 741 8.64 -2.11 -4.07
CA HIS A 741 7.54 -1.16 -3.90
C HIS A 741 6.39 -1.75 -3.07
N GLY A 742 5.57 -0.88 -2.48
CA GLY A 742 4.42 -1.33 -1.69
C GLY A 742 3.28 -1.85 -2.57
N ASP A 743 2.48 -2.74 -2.01
CA ASP A 743 1.15 -3.07 -2.50
C ASP A 743 0.15 -3.01 -1.35
N GLU A 744 -0.88 -2.19 -1.54
CA GLU A 744 -1.88 -1.91 -0.52
C GLU A 744 -2.88 -3.06 -0.32
N GLY A 745 -3.16 -3.88 -1.35
CA GLY A 745 -4.29 -4.83 -1.22
C GLY A 745 -4.42 -5.97 -2.23
N HIS A 746 -3.58 -6.09 -3.26
CA HIS A 746 -3.73 -7.19 -4.24
C HIS A 746 -2.98 -8.47 -3.86
N HIS A 747 -1.86 -8.31 -3.17
CA HIS A 747 -1.00 -9.32 -2.59
C HIS A 747 -0.76 -9.03 -1.11
N GLY A 748 -0.86 -7.78 -0.64
CA GLY A 748 -0.57 -7.44 0.76
C GLY A 748 0.89 -7.73 1.10
N ALA A 749 1.80 -7.11 0.37
CA ALA A 749 3.23 -7.45 0.41
C ALA A 749 4.11 -6.32 -0.14
N VAL A 750 5.43 -6.45 0.00
CA VAL A 750 6.40 -5.65 -0.76
C VAL A 750 6.72 -6.37 -2.06
N HIS A 751 6.46 -5.73 -3.19
CA HIS A 751 6.75 -6.25 -4.52
C HIS A 751 8.21 -6.06 -4.90
N ARG A 752 8.68 -6.87 -5.84
CA ARG A 752 10.03 -6.80 -6.40
C ARG A 752 10.00 -6.98 -7.91
N TRP A 753 10.61 -6.03 -8.61
CA TRP A 753 10.88 -6.11 -10.04
C TRP A 753 12.37 -6.17 -10.29
N LYS A 754 12.81 -7.11 -11.13
CA LYS A 754 14.17 -7.18 -11.64
C LYS A 754 14.26 -6.45 -12.98
N VAL A 755 15.23 -5.55 -13.10
CA VAL A 755 15.60 -4.88 -14.34
C VAL A 755 16.98 -5.38 -14.74
N SER A 756 17.07 -6.01 -15.90
CA SER A 756 18.27 -6.69 -16.36
C SER A 756 18.65 -6.34 -17.78
N ASN A 757 19.82 -6.80 -18.20
CA ASN A 757 20.40 -6.51 -19.52
C ASN A 757 20.63 -5.00 -19.76
N LEU A 758 20.98 -4.25 -18.71
CA LEU A 758 21.23 -2.80 -18.78
C LEU A 758 22.43 -2.45 -19.68
N LYS A 759 23.38 -3.37 -19.86
CA LYS A 759 24.51 -3.22 -20.79
C LYS A 759 24.10 -3.16 -22.26
N SER A 760 22.87 -3.59 -22.60
CA SER A 760 22.35 -3.47 -23.97
C SER A 760 22.04 -2.03 -24.37
N ILE A 761 21.99 -1.09 -23.41
CA ILE A 761 21.69 0.31 -23.68
C ILE A 761 22.85 0.92 -24.48
N GLN A 762 22.56 1.36 -25.69
CA GLN A 762 23.50 2.06 -26.57
C GLN A 762 22.91 3.40 -26.99
N GLU A 763 23.74 4.44 -26.98
CA GLU A 763 23.42 5.76 -27.50
C GLU A 763 24.22 6.00 -28.79
N ARG A 764 23.54 6.35 -29.87
CA ARG A 764 24.16 6.80 -31.13
C ARG A 764 23.84 8.27 -31.34
N VAL A 765 24.85 9.04 -31.71
CA VAL A 765 24.72 10.48 -31.97
C VAL A 765 24.93 10.74 -33.46
N VAL A 766 23.95 11.39 -34.10
CA VAL A 766 23.97 11.71 -35.52
C VAL A 766 23.84 13.23 -35.69
N PRO A 767 24.79 13.92 -36.34
CA PRO A 767 24.69 15.36 -36.55
C PRO A 767 23.58 15.69 -37.55
N VAL A 768 22.86 16.79 -37.32
CA VAL A 768 21.85 17.33 -38.24
C VAL A 768 21.94 18.85 -38.27
N THR A 769 21.77 19.46 -39.45
CA THR A 769 21.88 20.91 -39.63
C THR A 769 20.60 21.47 -40.21
N ILE A 770 20.12 22.57 -39.61
CA ILE A 770 19.04 23.41 -40.13
C ILE A 770 19.66 24.69 -40.71
N ASN A 771 19.25 25.01 -41.93
CA ASN A 771 19.76 26.17 -42.69
C ASN A 771 18.76 27.32 -42.67
#